data_AF-A0A4Y8PZY3-F1
#
_entry.id   AF-A0A4Y8PZY3-F1
#
_cell.length_a   1.000
_cell.length_b   1.000
_cell.length_c   1.000
_cell.angle_alpha   90.00
_cell.angle_beta   90.00
_cell.angle_gamma   90.00
#
_symmetry.space_group_name_H-M   'P 1'
#
loop_
_entity.id
_entity.type
_entity.pdbx_description
1 polymer ?
#
loop_
_entity_poly.entity_id
_entity_poly.type
_entity_poly.pdbx_seq_one_letter_code
_entity_poly.pdbx_strand_id
1 'polypeptide(L)'
;MLGSVLDPLTSGVVKADNRGNEKFDVLQGIPTSESLYTNVFAFNYLYKQNWVQMSGKITYSCSVTVTYTRQWQESQPDICFSSDEGGTVCVPQPPRIRQDSQNKPYHFTIERSYSYWQINNLELYSINRAVVSNYALPGGSVTMIPAEYTPPTLQSHHDANVNNHVYPAASPTITYSPPVVQGGLDFPPSLPDDTGILKGMAERTPDPQVKNDLVKFNGSSTMSDALTTRDGSIPRNIPSPTTIGQNVLYKSGNIISKSLVNRANTPSAGTIYYDLLSGNVGGGSNLSFPIQGINTVTVHTPVVNYATVSDDQTHNQKTNPTAGRSAIILDRPFSVTIPTSGQHRSIPGYGNRDYGKYIKDKQIWFPFDVYTADKSTFIPKETWTSIPVSQERTTFFLPVWVDEGNYEVLFRTFAENSPSSGFTAQMNANLDLTNHVATQVVPVEVIGRLYDFKITDIADYNWEKVFRTQHGSSTPTGTKYWVGTNGIDGSPRGNSFPFVLPIRQGSNPLPGMMNIAVKTGYHFKFEVTTKGNMFGSQDGIRMTPTFTFVDKTGSNRQPVDLYYHTNDQKFVRIGSSDDLERRYVTLDARLRNVPQQELTDTAASLWSLSGNTGSTRESYIDKYLKNAKKPTYVGGYDVLILPPPLRTFIGSMSVPTGVSAARANASVQLWRGEYSLPAAPYVVPKGIDLAVYGKSHQLDDNAPVFLKNGYIIVNFNIETIRNQDLDHPNLQYIHAPLSNQWQMEGFQRSFTDPYGVSFQVQDGDVIFYNADQSSYDDFGAGGTH
;
A
#
# COMPACT_ATOMS: atom_id res chain seq x y z
N MET A 1 -11.14 66.05 -1.03
CA MET A 1 -11.89 64.80 -1.22
C MET A 1 -10.91 63.64 -1.10
N LEU A 2 -10.99 62.89 0.00
CA LEU A 2 -10.12 61.76 0.29
C LEU A 2 -10.83 60.45 -0.07
N GLY A 3 -10.09 59.49 -0.63
CA GLY A 3 -10.58 58.13 -0.86
C GLY A 3 -9.41 57.15 -0.88
N SER A 4 -9.55 56.00 -0.25
CA SER A 4 -8.50 54.98 -0.23
C SER A 4 -9.03 53.59 0.03
N VAL A 5 -8.53 52.61 -0.72
CA VAL A 5 -8.66 51.18 -0.45
C VAL A 5 -7.28 50.56 -0.64
N LEU A 6 -6.56 50.35 0.47
CA LEU A 6 -5.20 49.80 0.49
C LEU A 6 -5.11 48.43 1.16
N ASP A 7 -6.12 48.02 1.93
CA ASP A 7 -6.22 46.64 2.41
C ASP A 7 -6.82 45.77 1.28
N PRO A 8 -6.09 44.76 0.77
CA PRO A 8 -6.58 43.94 -0.33
C PRO A 8 -7.61 42.89 0.07
N LEU A 9 -7.94 42.75 1.36
CA LEU A 9 -8.80 41.70 1.92
C LEU A 9 -8.38 40.30 1.44
N THR A 10 -7.09 40.01 1.60
CA THR A 10 -6.48 38.80 1.05
C THR A 10 -6.96 37.54 1.76
N SER A 11 -7.29 36.49 0.99
CA SER A 11 -7.48 35.14 1.50
C SER A 11 -6.91 34.11 0.53
N GLY A 12 -6.63 32.89 1.01
CA GLY A 12 -6.15 31.84 0.12
C GLY A 12 -6.31 30.44 0.69
N VAL A 13 -6.14 29.43 -0.17
CA VAL A 13 -6.24 28.02 0.19
C VAL A 13 -5.17 27.19 -0.52
N VAL A 14 -4.79 26.08 0.12
CA VAL A 14 -3.99 25.00 -0.47
C VAL A 14 -4.79 23.72 -0.30
N LYS A 15 -5.29 23.12 -1.38
CA LYS A 15 -6.16 21.93 -1.32
C LYS A 15 -5.74 20.90 -2.35
N ALA A 16 -6.26 19.66 -2.25
CA ALA A 16 -6.00 18.63 -3.24
C ALA A 16 -6.53 19.08 -4.62
N ASP A 17 -5.85 18.70 -5.69
CA ASP A 17 -6.29 19.03 -7.05
C ASP A 17 -7.71 18.49 -7.37
N ASN A 18 -8.24 18.94 -8.52
CA ASN A 18 -9.65 18.84 -8.90
C ASN A 18 -10.55 19.72 -8.01
N ARG A 19 -10.26 21.03 -7.98
CA ARG A 19 -10.99 22.05 -7.21
C ARG A 19 -12.51 21.85 -7.29
N GLY A 20 -13.15 21.67 -6.13
CA GLY A 20 -14.60 21.40 -5.99
C GLY A 20 -15.00 19.92 -6.02
N ASN A 21 -14.07 19.02 -6.34
CA ASN A 21 -14.21 17.56 -6.29
C ASN A 21 -12.92 16.92 -5.74
N GLU A 22 -12.40 17.50 -4.66
CA GLU A 22 -11.16 17.08 -4.03
C GLU A 22 -11.26 15.65 -3.51
N LYS A 23 -10.45 14.74 -4.05
CA LYS A 23 -10.42 13.34 -3.62
C LYS A 23 -9.92 13.16 -2.19
N PHE A 24 -9.04 14.06 -1.74
CA PHE A 24 -8.39 14.03 -0.44
C PHE A 24 -8.72 15.29 0.36
N ASP A 25 -8.97 15.12 1.66
CA ASP A 25 -9.01 16.22 2.59
C ASP A 25 -7.58 16.48 3.12
N VAL A 26 -6.95 17.54 2.62
CA VAL A 26 -5.57 17.92 2.96
C VAL A 26 -5.38 18.23 4.44
N LEU A 27 -6.44 18.54 5.19
CA LEU A 27 -6.34 18.72 6.64
C LEU A 27 -6.08 17.37 7.34
N GLN A 28 -6.68 16.31 6.83
CA GLN A 28 -6.63 14.95 7.40
C GLN A 28 -5.48 14.11 6.82
N GLY A 29 -5.22 14.24 5.52
CA GLY A 29 -4.18 13.49 4.83
C GLY A 29 -4.25 13.60 3.31
N ILE A 30 -3.09 13.83 2.69
CA ILE A 30 -2.89 13.66 1.26
C ILE A 30 -1.56 12.90 1.01
N PRO A 31 -1.53 11.86 0.18
CA PRO A 31 -0.31 11.13 -0.15
C PRO A 31 0.69 11.97 -0.95
N THR A 32 1.98 11.62 -0.87
CA THR A 32 2.95 12.00 -1.90
C THR A 32 2.51 11.50 -3.28
N SER A 33 3.00 12.12 -4.35
CA SER A 33 2.57 11.82 -5.74
C SER A 33 1.11 12.12 -6.07
N GLU A 34 0.36 12.69 -5.14
CA GLU A 34 -0.83 13.48 -5.44
C GLU A 34 -0.44 14.94 -5.62
N SER A 35 -1.35 15.73 -6.17
CA SER A 35 -1.10 17.14 -6.47
C SER A 35 -2.07 18.06 -5.76
N LEU A 36 -1.60 19.28 -5.51
CA LEU A 36 -2.32 20.35 -4.84
C LEU A 36 -2.63 21.49 -5.81
N TYR A 37 -3.71 22.21 -5.56
CA TYR A 37 -3.88 23.56 -6.08
C TYR A 37 -3.68 24.61 -4.99
N THR A 38 -3.24 25.79 -5.44
CA THR A 38 -3.17 27.02 -4.66
C THR A 38 -4.13 28.02 -5.29
N ASN A 39 -4.90 28.73 -4.46
CA ASN A 39 -5.82 29.76 -4.92
C ASN A 39 -5.77 30.96 -3.96
N VAL A 40 -5.67 32.17 -4.50
CA VAL A 40 -5.62 33.42 -3.73
C VAL A 40 -6.69 34.37 -4.23
N PHE A 41 -7.32 35.08 -3.31
CA PHE A 41 -8.33 36.09 -3.55
C PHE A 41 -7.87 37.40 -2.93
N ALA A 42 -8.04 38.49 -3.68
CA ALA A 42 -7.76 39.85 -3.25
C ALA A 42 -8.51 40.83 -4.15
N PHE A 43 -8.50 42.12 -3.79
CA PHE A 43 -9.01 43.17 -4.66
C PHE A 43 -8.24 43.30 -5.97
N ASN A 44 -8.95 43.53 -7.08
CA ASN A 44 -8.40 43.64 -8.43
C ASN A 44 -7.46 44.85 -8.63
N TYR A 45 -7.55 45.87 -7.77
CA TYR A 45 -6.60 46.96 -7.64
C TYR A 45 -6.70 47.60 -6.26
N LEU A 46 -5.71 48.41 -5.90
CA LEU A 46 -5.71 49.25 -4.70
C LEU A 46 -5.53 50.70 -5.12
N TYR A 47 -6.07 51.64 -4.35
CA TYR A 47 -5.91 53.05 -4.67
C TYR A 47 -5.87 53.94 -3.43
N LYS A 48 -5.25 55.11 -3.58
CA LYS A 48 -5.29 56.21 -2.63
C LYS A 48 -5.32 57.52 -3.39
N GLN A 49 -6.33 58.34 -3.13
CA GLN A 49 -6.55 59.62 -3.79
C GLN A 49 -6.80 60.73 -2.77
N ASN A 50 -6.30 61.92 -3.10
CA ASN A 50 -6.60 63.17 -2.42
C ASN A 50 -6.76 64.29 -3.45
N TRP A 51 -8.00 64.72 -3.67
CA TRP A 51 -8.32 65.89 -4.49
C TRP A 51 -8.46 67.12 -3.59
N VAL A 52 -7.73 68.19 -3.88
CA VAL A 52 -7.80 69.44 -3.12
C VAL A 52 -8.43 70.51 -3.98
N GLN A 53 -9.44 71.20 -3.44
CA GLN A 53 -10.03 72.36 -4.11
C GLN A 53 -9.18 73.58 -3.78
N MET A 54 -8.58 74.17 -4.81
CA MET A 54 -7.86 75.42 -4.74
C MET A 54 -8.85 76.55 -5.04
N SER A 55 -8.87 77.59 -4.20
CA SER A 55 -9.71 78.77 -4.41
C SER A 55 -8.88 80.04 -4.28
N GLY A 56 -9.27 81.05 -5.03
CA GLY A 56 -8.57 82.33 -5.06
C GLY A 56 -9.43 83.43 -5.66
N LYS A 57 -8.82 84.61 -5.83
CA LYS A 57 -9.46 85.77 -6.45
C LYS A 57 -8.55 86.36 -7.52
N ILE A 58 -9.13 86.75 -8.65
CA ILE A 58 -8.48 87.60 -9.64
C ILE A 58 -8.96 89.03 -9.42
N THR A 59 -8.02 89.96 -9.36
CA THR A 59 -8.32 91.40 -9.25
C THR A 59 -8.16 92.04 -10.62
N TYR A 60 -9.27 92.50 -11.20
CA TYR A 60 -9.28 93.29 -12.43
C TYR A 60 -9.14 94.76 -12.07
N SER A 61 -8.09 95.41 -12.58
CA SER A 61 -7.90 96.85 -12.44
C SER A 61 -8.57 97.56 -13.61
N CYS A 62 -9.68 98.25 -13.34
CA CYS A 62 -10.42 99.00 -14.36
C CYS A 62 -10.05 100.48 -14.25
N SER A 63 -9.60 101.06 -15.37
CA SER A 63 -9.34 102.49 -15.49
C SER A 63 -10.11 103.04 -16.68
N VAL A 64 -10.99 104.00 -16.43
CA VAL A 64 -11.77 104.67 -17.47
C VAL A 64 -11.68 106.18 -17.29
N THR A 65 -11.37 106.89 -18.37
CA THR A 65 -11.35 108.34 -18.38
C THR A 65 -12.64 108.82 -19.03
N VAL A 66 -13.45 109.56 -18.27
CA VAL A 66 -14.71 110.12 -18.77
C VAL A 66 -14.51 111.60 -19.04
N THR A 67 -14.88 112.03 -20.24
CA THR A 67 -14.88 113.44 -20.64
C THR A 67 -16.23 114.06 -20.29
N TYR A 68 -16.24 115.02 -19.37
CA TYR A 68 -17.41 115.79 -19.00
C TYR A 68 -17.40 117.12 -19.71
N THR A 69 -18.51 117.43 -20.37
CA THR A 69 -18.77 118.77 -20.89
C THR A 69 -19.43 119.59 -19.78
N ARG A 70 -18.80 120.72 -19.40
CA ARG A 70 -19.35 121.66 -18.42
C ARG A 70 -19.78 122.94 -19.11
N GLN A 71 -20.89 123.48 -18.67
CA GLN A 71 -21.44 124.73 -19.20
C GLN A 71 -21.83 125.64 -18.04
N TRP A 72 -21.36 126.89 -18.06
CA TRP A 72 -21.68 127.90 -17.03
C TRP A 72 -21.81 129.28 -17.64
N GLN A 73 -22.32 130.23 -16.85
CA GLN A 73 -22.51 131.61 -17.26
C GLN A 73 -21.38 132.47 -16.69
N GLU A 74 -20.83 133.39 -17.47
CA GLU A 74 -19.77 134.30 -17.05
C GLU A 74 -20.25 135.75 -17.20
N SER A 75 -20.20 136.50 -16.10
CA SER A 75 -20.55 137.91 -16.03
C SER A 75 -19.66 138.71 -16.96
N GLN A 76 -20.28 139.56 -17.76
CA GLN A 76 -19.57 140.45 -18.67
C GLN A 76 -19.45 141.83 -18.01
N PRO A 77 -18.32 142.54 -18.18
CA PRO A 77 -18.18 143.89 -17.66
C PRO A 77 -19.24 144.82 -18.25
N ASP A 78 -19.84 145.66 -17.39
CA ASP A 78 -20.85 146.64 -17.78
C ASP A 78 -20.28 147.60 -18.84
N ILE A 79 -21.09 147.94 -19.84
CA ILE A 79 -20.68 148.90 -20.87
C ILE A 79 -21.07 150.29 -20.40
N CYS A 80 -20.06 151.14 -20.16
CA CYS A 80 -20.22 152.49 -19.65
C CYS A 80 -20.04 153.54 -20.76
N PHE A 81 -20.98 154.48 -20.85
CA PHE A 81 -20.90 155.63 -21.76
C PHE A 81 -21.01 156.94 -20.99
N SER A 82 -20.29 157.97 -21.44
CA SER A 82 -20.33 159.32 -20.89
C SER A 82 -21.57 160.06 -21.40
N SER A 83 -22.43 160.60 -20.52
CA SER A 83 -23.53 161.48 -20.95
C SER A 83 -23.07 162.95 -20.99
N ASP A 84 -23.68 163.73 -21.89
CA ASP A 84 -23.30 165.13 -22.19
C ASP A 84 -23.52 166.12 -21.02
N GLU A 85 -24.03 165.66 -19.88
CA GLU A 85 -24.16 166.42 -18.62
C GLU A 85 -23.13 165.99 -17.54
N GLY A 86 -22.09 165.24 -17.92
CA GLY A 86 -20.92 164.98 -17.07
C GLY A 86 -21.05 163.79 -16.09
N GLY A 87 -21.99 162.88 -16.32
CA GLY A 87 -22.12 161.61 -15.57
C GLY A 87 -21.92 160.38 -16.46
N THR A 88 -21.23 159.34 -15.96
CA THR A 88 -21.10 158.05 -16.66
C THR A 88 -22.27 157.12 -16.30
N VAL A 89 -22.97 156.58 -17.30
CA VAL A 89 -24.02 155.57 -17.12
C VAL A 89 -23.51 154.22 -17.64
N CYS A 90 -23.51 153.19 -16.79
CA CYS A 90 -23.11 151.83 -17.11
C CYS A 90 -24.32 150.90 -17.24
N VAL A 91 -24.40 150.13 -18.32
CA VAL A 91 -25.47 149.14 -18.55
C VAL A 91 -24.89 147.73 -18.39
N PRO A 92 -25.38 146.94 -17.40
CA PRO A 92 -24.97 145.56 -17.24
C PRO A 92 -25.28 144.70 -18.46
N GLN A 93 -24.33 143.86 -18.85
CA GLN A 93 -24.49 142.92 -19.97
C GLN A 93 -24.99 141.57 -19.47
N PRO A 94 -25.87 140.86 -20.22
CA PRO A 94 -26.27 139.51 -19.86
C PRO A 94 -25.06 138.57 -19.87
N PRO A 95 -24.96 137.61 -18.92
CA PRO A 95 -23.84 136.69 -18.83
C PRO A 95 -23.66 135.86 -20.13
N ARG A 96 -22.41 135.65 -20.57
CA ARG A 96 -22.14 134.78 -21.72
C ARG A 96 -22.08 133.33 -21.29
N ILE A 97 -22.57 132.42 -22.13
CA ILE A 97 -22.42 130.98 -21.92
C ILE A 97 -21.00 130.58 -22.30
N ARG A 98 -20.31 129.92 -21.37
CA ARG A 98 -18.99 129.34 -21.58
C ARG A 98 -19.08 127.83 -21.42
N GLN A 99 -18.38 127.11 -22.29
CA GLN A 99 -18.30 125.65 -22.27
C GLN A 99 -16.85 125.21 -22.27
N ASP A 100 -16.54 124.16 -21.52
CA ASP A 100 -15.29 123.43 -21.64
C ASP A 100 -15.51 121.93 -21.47
N SER A 101 -14.47 121.16 -21.77
CA SER A 101 -14.46 119.72 -21.52
C SER A 101 -13.36 119.42 -20.53
N GLN A 102 -13.68 118.67 -19.48
CA GLN A 102 -12.70 118.14 -18.54
C GLN A 102 -12.76 116.63 -18.45
N ASN A 103 -11.58 116.03 -18.48
CA ASN A 103 -11.41 114.60 -18.30
C ASN A 103 -11.26 114.29 -16.81
N LYS A 104 -12.07 113.35 -16.32
CA LYS A 104 -11.91 112.79 -14.98
C LYS A 104 -11.59 111.30 -15.09
N PRO A 105 -10.42 110.86 -14.59
CA PRO A 105 -10.12 109.44 -14.50
C PRO A 105 -10.87 108.79 -13.34
N TYR A 106 -11.35 107.58 -13.57
CA TYR A 106 -11.92 106.70 -12.55
C TYR A 106 -11.09 105.42 -12.48
N HIS A 107 -10.72 105.04 -11.26
CA HIS A 107 -10.03 103.79 -10.96
C HIS A 107 -10.84 103.01 -9.94
N PHE A 108 -11.10 101.75 -10.25
CA PHE A 108 -11.70 100.81 -9.29
C PHE A 108 -11.27 99.39 -9.63
N THR A 109 -11.29 98.54 -8.62
CA THR A 109 -10.93 97.13 -8.73
C THR A 109 -12.17 96.25 -8.62
N ILE A 110 -12.20 95.19 -9.42
CA ILE A 110 -13.25 94.17 -9.36
C ILE A 110 -12.59 92.84 -9.06
N GLU A 111 -13.09 92.15 -8.04
CA GLU A 111 -12.63 90.82 -7.69
C GLU A 111 -13.58 89.77 -8.27
N ARG A 112 -13.03 88.76 -8.95
CA ARG A 112 -13.73 87.52 -9.29
C ARG A 112 -13.10 86.36 -8.55
N SER A 113 -13.90 85.66 -7.76
CA SER A 113 -13.48 84.41 -7.14
C SER A 113 -13.40 83.31 -8.19
N TYR A 114 -12.49 82.37 -8.01
CA TYR A 114 -12.44 81.15 -8.79
C TYR A 114 -12.15 79.95 -7.90
N SER A 115 -12.50 78.76 -8.37
CA SER A 115 -12.06 77.51 -7.76
C SER A 115 -11.75 76.44 -8.80
N TYR A 116 -10.76 75.61 -8.55
CA TYR A 116 -10.43 74.44 -9.37
C TYR A 116 -9.89 73.32 -8.49
N TRP A 117 -9.81 72.11 -9.01
CA TRP A 117 -9.34 70.93 -8.30
C TRP A 117 -7.97 70.49 -8.79
N GLN A 118 -7.11 70.19 -7.83
CA GLN A 118 -5.74 69.73 -8.06
C GLN A 118 -5.52 68.38 -7.39
N ILE A 119 -4.64 67.56 -7.97
CA ILE A 119 -4.21 66.28 -7.42
C ILE A 119 -3.17 66.55 -6.33
N ASN A 120 -3.51 66.25 -5.07
CA ASN A 120 -2.54 66.27 -3.98
C ASN A 120 -1.88 64.89 -3.77
N ASN A 121 -2.62 63.80 -4.02
CA ASN A 121 -2.10 62.43 -3.98
C ASN A 121 -2.93 61.57 -4.93
N LEU A 122 -2.27 60.70 -5.70
CA LEU A 122 -2.90 59.74 -6.58
C LEU A 122 -2.01 58.52 -6.71
N GLU A 123 -2.43 57.41 -6.11
CA GLU A 123 -1.79 56.10 -6.20
C GLU A 123 -2.82 55.10 -6.74
N LEU A 124 -2.42 54.29 -7.72
CA LEU A 124 -3.21 53.18 -8.23
C LEU A 124 -2.28 51.97 -8.42
N TYR A 125 -2.71 50.82 -7.92
CA TYR A 125 -1.88 49.63 -7.87
C TYR A 125 -2.53 48.45 -8.60
N SER A 126 -1.75 47.73 -9.40
CA SER A 126 -2.17 46.49 -10.06
C SER A 126 -1.54 45.25 -9.42
N ILE A 127 -2.21 44.10 -9.51
CA ILE A 127 -1.65 42.84 -8.99
C ILE A 127 -0.44 42.43 -9.83
N ASN A 128 0.68 42.15 -9.17
CA ASN A 128 1.89 41.58 -9.80
C ASN A 128 1.90 40.06 -9.74
N ARG A 129 1.85 39.50 -8.52
CA ARG A 129 1.91 38.05 -8.26
C ARG A 129 1.45 37.71 -6.85
N ALA A 130 1.19 36.44 -6.60
CA ALA A 130 1.10 35.88 -5.25
C ALA A 130 2.06 34.71 -5.08
N VAL A 131 2.65 34.59 -3.89
CA VAL A 131 3.53 33.47 -3.53
C VAL A 131 2.92 32.77 -2.33
N VAL A 132 2.75 31.46 -2.40
CA VAL A 132 2.26 30.61 -1.30
C VAL A 132 3.33 29.58 -0.98
N SER A 133 3.57 29.33 0.31
CA SER A 133 4.55 28.40 0.83
C SER A 133 3.88 27.39 1.75
N ASN A 134 4.32 26.14 1.67
CA ASN A 134 3.91 25.03 2.52
C ASN A 134 4.90 23.87 2.30
N TYR A 135 5.11 23.04 3.33
CA TYR A 135 5.95 21.84 3.27
C TYR A 135 5.65 20.92 2.08
N ALA A 136 4.36 20.75 1.74
CA ALA A 136 3.89 19.86 0.70
C ALA A 136 3.99 20.43 -0.72
N LEU A 137 4.25 21.73 -0.88
CA LEU A 137 4.40 22.36 -2.19
C LEU A 137 5.75 22.01 -2.83
N PRO A 138 5.83 21.88 -4.17
CA PRO A 138 7.07 21.59 -4.86
C PRO A 138 8.10 22.68 -4.59
N GLY A 139 9.27 22.31 -4.06
CA GLY A 139 10.29 23.26 -3.65
C GLY A 139 9.91 24.13 -2.44
N GLY A 140 8.84 23.79 -1.71
CA GLY A 140 8.36 24.50 -0.53
C GLY A 140 7.53 25.77 -0.81
N SER A 141 7.47 26.24 -2.06
CA SER A 141 6.68 27.42 -2.43
C SER A 141 6.28 27.43 -3.90
N VAL A 142 5.18 28.13 -4.20
CA VAL A 142 4.61 28.28 -5.53
C VAL A 142 4.28 29.75 -5.78
N THR A 143 4.72 30.25 -6.93
CA THR A 143 4.34 31.57 -7.43
C THR A 143 3.17 31.44 -8.42
N MET A 144 2.16 32.28 -8.24
CA MET A 144 1.02 32.50 -9.13
C MET A 144 1.14 33.87 -9.79
N ILE A 145 1.13 33.88 -11.11
CA ILE A 145 1.03 35.10 -11.92
C ILE A 145 -0.43 35.27 -12.34
N PRO A 146 -1.01 36.48 -12.26
CA PRO A 146 -2.39 36.73 -12.65
C PRO A 146 -2.72 36.23 -14.07
N ALA A 147 -3.67 35.31 -14.20
CA ALA A 147 -4.22 34.85 -15.48
C ALA A 147 -5.54 35.56 -15.77
N GLU A 148 -5.81 35.87 -17.05
CA GLU A 148 -7.06 36.55 -17.47
C GLU A 148 -7.37 37.85 -16.69
N TYR A 149 -6.32 38.47 -16.13
CA TYR A 149 -6.41 39.71 -15.38
C TYR A 149 -6.13 40.89 -16.30
N THR A 150 -7.05 41.85 -16.34
CA THR A 150 -6.82 43.14 -16.96
C THR A 150 -6.45 44.16 -15.88
N PRO A 151 -5.18 44.60 -15.80
CA PRO A 151 -4.79 45.67 -14.88
C PRO A 151 -5.58 46.95 -15.14
N PRO A 152 -5.90 47.75 -14.11
CA PRO A 152 -6.50 49.06 -14.36
C PRO A 152 -5.51 49.97 -15.07
N THR A 153 -6.02 51.00 -15.76
CA THR A 153 -5.20 52.01 -16.41
C THR A 153 -5.36 53.36 -15.72
N LEU A 154 -4.25 54.08 -15.61
CA LEU A 154 -4.19 55.42 -15.04
C LEU A 154 -3.55 56.37 -16.05
N GLN A 155 -4.25 57.47 -16.33
CA GLN A 155 -3.67 58.63 -16.99
C GLN A 155 -3.94 59.84 -16.11
N SER A 156 -2.90 60.62 -15.81
CA SER A 156 -3.05 61.86 -15.06
C SER A 156 -2.21 62.97 -15.69
N HIS A 157 -2.63 64.21 -15.44
CA HIS A 157 -1.83 65.39 -15.69
C HIS A 157 -2.00 66.31 -14.48
N HIS A 158 -0.88 66.66 -13.87
CA HIS A 158 -0.82 67.48 -12.67
C HIS A 158 0.03 68.71 -12.93
N ASP A 159 -0.47 69.87 -12.53
CA ASP A 159 0.32 71.09 -12.47
C ASP A 159 0.11 71.79 -11.11
N ALA A 160 1.17 72.38 -10.57
CA ALA A 160 1.11 73.12 -9.31
C ALA A 160 0.98 74.63 -9.51
N ASN A 161 1.18 75.11 -10.73
CA ASN A 161 1.17 76.52 -11.06
C ASN A 161 -0.26 77.00 -11.36
N VAL A 162 -0.77 77.91 -10.55
CA VAL A 162 -2.11 78.51 -10.71
C VAL A 162 -2.33 79.12 -12.10
N ASN A 163 -1.30 79.65 -12.76
CA ASN A 163 -1.41 80.24 -14.10
C ASN A 163 -1.71 79.20 -15.19
N ASN A 164 -1.47 77.91 -14.90
CA ASN A 164 -1.83 76.80 -15.77
C ASN A 164 -3.24 76.27 -15.45
N HIS A 165 -3.97 76.86 -14.50
CA HIS A 165 -5.33 76.47 -14.13
C HIS A 165 -6.34 77.59 -14.31
N VAL A 166 -5.91 78.85 -14.20
CA VAL A 166 -6.80 80.02 -14.13
C VAL A 166 -6.48 80.97 -15.27
N TYR A 167 -7.50 81.24 -16.09
CA TYR A 167 -7.40 82.09 -17.28
C TYR A 167 -8.32 83.30 -17.11
N PRO A 168 -7.76 84.50 -16.87
CA PRO A 168 -8.54 85.71 -16.73
C PRO A 168 -9.35 86.01 -18.01
N ALA A 169 -10.64 86.32 -17.85
CA ALA A 169 -11.45 86.86 -18.95
C ALA A 169 -11.00 88.28 -19.34
N ALA A 170 -11.17 88.67 -20.61
CA ALA A 170 -10.94 90.04 -21.05
C ALA A 170 -11.99 90.98 -20.42
N SER A 171 -11.54 92.11 -19.87
CA SER A 171 -12.46 93.14 -19.35
C SER A 171 -13.23 93.79 -20.50
N PRO A 172 -14.57 93.96 -20.38
CA PRO A 172 -15.36 94.63 -21.41
C PRO A 172 -14.98 96.11 -21.50
N THR A 173 -15.04 96.67 -22.72
CA THR A 173 -14.88 98.10 -22.94
C THR A 173 -16.05 98.86 -22.28
N ILE A 174 -15.74 99.78 -21.37
CA ILE A 174 -16.73 100.63 -20.70
C ILE A 174 -17.02 101.83 -21.60
N THR A 175 -18.22 101.88 -22.19
CA THR A 175 -18.72 103.03 -22.94
C THR A 175 -19.75 103.79 -22.10
N TYR A 176 -19.39 104.98 -21.63
CA TYR A 176 -20.25 105.87 -20.86
C TYR A 176 -20.18 107.30 -21.41
N SER A 177 -21.32 107.84 -21.84
CA SER A 177 -21.46 109.23 -22.28
C SER A 177 -22.22 110.02 -21.21
N PRO A 178 -21.55 110.83 -20.38
CA PRO A 178 -22.23 111.60 -19.35
C PRO A 178 -23.07 112.74 -19.95
N PRO A 179 -24.18 113.14 -19.31
CA PRO A 179 -24.91 114.34 -19.69
C PRO A 179 -24.09 115.62 -19.42
N VAL A 180 -24.44 116.73 -20.09
CA VAL A 180 -23.80 118.04 -19.90
C VAL A 180 -24.05 118.55 -18.48
N VAL A 181 -22.98 118.92 -17.77
CA VAL A 181 -23.04 119.43 -16.40
C VAL A 181 -23.28 120.94 -16.42
N GLN A 182 -24.42 121.38 -15.89
CA GLN A 182 -24.82 122.79 -15.84
C GLN A 182 -24.38 123.46 -14.53
N GLY A 183 -23.71 124.61 -14.63
CA GLY A 183 -23.26 125.42 -13.49
C GLY A 183 -23.95 126.79 -13.39
N GLY A 184 -23.59 127.54 -12.35
CA GLY A 184 -24.11 128.88 -12.07
C GLY A 184 -23.30 130.01 -12.72
N LEU A 185 -23.46 131.23 -12.19
CA LEU A 185 -22.73 132.43 -12.63
C LEU A 185 -21.29 132.43 -12.08
N ASP A 186 -20.31 132.75 -12.92
CA ASP A 186 -18.88 132.96 -12.66
C ASP A 186 -18.06 131.78 -12.12
N PHE A 187 -18.65 130.59 -11.97
CA PHE A 187 -17.91 129.39 -11.54
C PHE A 187 -18.29 128.15 -12.38
N PRO A 188 -17.31 127.41 -12.93
CA PRO A 188 -17.58 126.12 -13.54
C PRO A 188 -18.09 125.12 -12.49
N PRO A 189 -19.08 124.27 -12.82
CA PRO A 189 -19.59 123.29 -11.88
C PRO A 189 -18.54 122.22 -11.56
N SER A 190 -18.60 121.67 -10.35
CA SER A 190 -17.81 120.49 -9.98
C SER A 190 -18.29 119.28 -10.77
N LEU A 191 -17.37 118.42 -11.20
CA LEU A 191 -17.70 117.19 -11.91
C LEU A 191 -18.45 116.22 -10.99
N PRO A 192 -19.54 115.56 -11.45
CA PRO A 192 -20.25 114.56 -10.68
C PRO A 192 -19.35 113.35 -10.35
N ASP A 193 -19.75 112.55 -9.37
CA ASP A 193 -19.09 111.30 -9.03
C ASP A 193 -19.87 110.10 -9.59
N ASP A 194 -19.52 109.68 -10.80
CA ASP A 194 -20.15 108.54 -11.47
C ASP A 194 -19.49 107.19 -11.10
N THR A 195 -18.71 107.15 -10.01
CA THR A 195 -18.03 105.92 -9.55
C THR A 195 -19.00 104.74 -9.41
N GLY A 196 -20.21 104.96 -8.88
CA GLY A 196 -21.21 103.89 -8.73
C GLY A 196 -21.73 103.33 -10.07
N ILE A 197 -21.94 104.19 -11.07
CA ILE A 197 -22.44 103.81 -12.40
C ILE A 197 -21.34 103.07 -13.18
N LEU A 198 -20.12 103.61 -13.18
CA LEU A 198 -18.98 103.03 -13.89
C LEU A 198 -18.53 101.70 -13.26
N LYS A 199 -18.59 101.60 -11.93
CA LYS A 199 -18.36 100.34 -11.21
C LYS A 199 -19.42 99.29 -11.60
N GLY A 200 -20.70 99.65 -11.65
CA GLY A 200 -21.77 98.75 -12.10
C GLY A 200 -21.64 98.29 -13.56
N MET A 201 -21.08 99.12 -14.44
CA MET A 201 -20.78 98.72 -15.82
C MET A 201 -19.59 97.77 -15.91
N ALA A 202 -18.56 98.00 -15.11
CA ALA A 202 -17.38 97.15 -15.05
C ALA A 202 -17.64 95.81 -14.35
N GLU A 203 -18.61 95.75 -13.44
CA GLU A 203 -19.14 94.52 -12.84
C GLU A 203 -19.77 93.56 -13.87
N ARG A 204 -19.84 93.93 -15.16
CA ARG A 204 -20.13 93.02 -16.28
C ARG A 204 -18.92 92.23 -16.77
N THR A 205 -17.74 92.41 -16.16
CA THR A 205 -16.55 91.59 -16.45
C THR A 205 -16.88 90.11 -16.24
N PRO A 206 -16.75 89.25 -17.28
CA PRO A 206 -17.06 87.83 -17.14
C PRO A 206 -16.20 87.17 -16.06
N ASP A 207 -16.72 86.10 -15.48
CA ASP A 207 -15.93 85.25 -14.59
C ASP A 207 -14.75 84.61 -15.37
N PRO A 208 -13.61 84.36 -14.70
CA PRO A 208 -12.47 83.69 -15.33
C PRO A 208 -12.81 82.28 -15.76
N GLN A 209 -12.09 81.77 -16.75
CA GLN A 209 -12.12 80.35 -17.08
C GLN A 209 -11.13 79.61 -16.20
N VAL A 210 -11.52 78.45 -15.70
CA VAL A 210 -10.67 77.56 -14.89
C VAL A 210 -10.66 76.16 -15.45
N LYS A 211 -9.56 75.44 -15.25
CA LYS A 211 -9.48 73.99 -15.49
C LYS A 211 -8.85 73.27 -14.29
N ASN A 212 -9.36 72.09 -14.00
CA ASN A 212 -8.75 71.21 -13.01
C ASN A 212 -7.49 70.52 -13.58
N ASP A 213 -6.81 69.76 -12.74
CA ASP A 213 -5.96 68.66 -13.20
C ASP A 213 -6.77 67.59 -13.98
N LEU A 214 -6.08 66.68 -14.65
CA LEU A 214 -6.70 65.58 -15.38
C LEU A 214 -6.47 64.26 -14.64
N VAL A 215 -7.52 63.46 -14.48
CA VAL A 215 -7.42 62.05 -14.08
C VAL A 215 -8.39 61.23 -14.92
N LYS A 216 -7.88 60.24 -15.65
CA LYS A 216 -8.67 59.19 -16.30
C LYS A 216 -8.33 57.84 -15.68
N PHE A 217 -9.34 57.17 -15.15
CA PHE A 217 -9.27 55.81 -14.63
C PHE A 217 -10.02 54.89 -15.59
N ASN A 218 -9.35 53.85 -16.10
CA ASN A 218 -9.92 52.94 -17.12
C ASN A 218 -10.56 53.70 -18.30
N GLY A 219 -9.89 54.75 -18.78
CA GLY A 219 -10.36 55.64 -19.85
C GLY A 219 -11.47 56.64 -19.47
N SER A 220 -12.12 56.47 -18.32
CA SER A 220 -13.18 57.36 -17.84
C SER A 220 -12.63 58.54 -17.03
N SER A 221 -13.07 59.76 -17.32
CA SER A 221 -12.64 60.96 -16.59
C SER A 221 -13.17 60.94 -15.15
N THR A 222 -12.24 60.84 -14.20
CA THR A 222 -12.47 60.99 -12.75
C THR A 222 -12.31 62.45 -12.34
N MET A 223 -11.36 63.16 -12.98
CA MET A 223 -11.21 64.61 -12.92
C MET A 223 -11.02 65.11 -14.35
N SER A 224 -11.79 66.12 -14.75
CA SER A 224 -11.74 66.69 -16.10
C SER A 224 -11.04 68.04 -16.08
N ASP A 225 -10.10 68.21 -17.02
CA ASP A 225 -9.36 69.43 -17.31
C ASP A 225 -10.08 70.32 -18.35
N ALA A 226 -11.37 70.08 -18.61
CA ALA A 226 -12.17 70.94 -19.47
C ALA A 226 -12.29 72.34 -18.86
N LEU A 227 -12.19 73.38 -19.71
CA LEU A 227 -12.39 74.76 -19.28
C LEU A 227 -13.84 74.96 -18.82
N THR A 228 -14.00 75.57 -17.66
CA THR A 228 -15.28 75.89 -17.02
C THR A 228 -15.26 77.32 -16.52
N THR A 229 -16.44 77.94 -16.40
CA THR A 229 -16.55 79.31 -15.92
C THR A 229 -16.57 79.33 -14.39
N ARG A 230 -15.68 80.12 -13.78
CA ARG A 230 -15.55 80.36 -12.33
C ARG A 230 -15.11 79.16 -11.50
N ASP A 231 -15.84 78.05 -11.58
CA ASP A 231 -15.67 76.87 -10.74
C ASP A 231 -15.40 75.62 -11.60
N GLY A 232 -14.30 74.95 -11.30
CA GLY A 232 -13.90 73.68 -11.89
C GLY A 232 -14.92 72.57 -11.62
N SER A 233 -15.07 71.66 -12.58
CA SER A 233 -15.96 70.49 -12.43
C SER A 233 -15.57 69.66 -11.20
N ILE A 234 -16.54 69.26 -10.38
CA ILE A 234 -16.28 68.47 -9.16
C ILE A 234 -15.74 67.08 -9.54
N PRO A 235 -14.56 66.67 -9.04
CA PRO A 235 -14.00 65.34 -9.29
C PRO A 235 -14.87 64.24 -8.68
N ARG A 236 -14.77 63.04 -9.25
CA ARG A 236 -15.37 61.81 -8.70
C ARG A 236 -14.34 61.03 -7.89
N ASN A 237 -14.80 60.09 -7.07
CA ASN A 237 -13.91 59.09 -6.50
C ASN A 237 -13.62 58.01 -7.55
N ILE A 238 -12.41 57.47 -7.53
CA ILE A 238 -12.10 56.19 -8.15
C ILE A 238 -13.09 55.16 -7.58
N PRO A 239 -13.73 54.34 -8.44
CA PRO A 239 -14.65 53.30 -7.98
C PRO A 239 -13.99 52.38 -6.94
N SER A 240 -14.79 51.76 -6.07
CA SER A 240 -14.24 50.75 -5.16
C SER A 240 -13.82 49.50 -5.95
N PRO A 241 -12.69 48.88 -5.61
CA PRO A 241 -12.26 47.65 -6.27
C PRO A 241 -13.19 46.49 -5.94
N THR A 242 -13.13 45.44 -6.75
CA THR A 242 -13.87 44.19 -6.55
C THR A 242 -12.89 43.03 -6.39
N THR A 243 -13.33 41.95 -5.74
CA THR A 243 -12.50 40.74 -5.64
C THR A 243 -12.23 40.15 -7.02
N ILE A 244 -10.99 39.73 -7.27
CA ILE A 244 -10.63 39.04 -8.50
C ILE A 244 -11.42 37.74 -8.72
N GLY A 245 -11.56 37.34 -9.98
CA GLY A 245 -12.14 36.05 -10.34
C GLY A 245 -11.32 34.87 -9.81
N GLN A 246 -11.98 33.73 -9.60
CA GLN A 246 -11.38 32.55 -8.96
C GLN A 246 -10.19 31.94 -9.74
N ASN A 247 -10.03 32.28 -11.02
CA ASN A 247 -8.96 31.77 -11.87
C ASN A 247 -7.77 32.73 -11.98
N VAL A 248 -7.88 33.95 -11.44
CA VAL A 248 -6.85 34.98 -11.64
C VAL A 248 -5.55 34.60 -10.94
N LEU A 249 -5.61 34.30 -9.65
CA LEU A 249 -4.47 33.78 -8.89
C LEU A 249 -4.75 32.33 -8.50
N TYR A 250 -4.64 31.44 -9.48
CA TYR A 250 -4.86 30.01 -9.33
C TYR A 250 -3.75 29.21 -10.00
N LYS A 251 -3.29 28.16 -9.33
CA LYS A 251 -2.33 27.21 -9.91
C LYS A 251 -2.56 25.82 -9.36
N SER A 252 -2.89 24.87 -10.24
CA SER A 252 -3.03 23.43 -9.99
C SER A 252 -1.77 22.66 -10.40
N GLY A 253 -1.76 21.34 -10.18
CA GLY A 253 -0.69 20.45 -10.63
C GLY A 253 0.57 20.54 -9.76
N ASN A 254 0.46 21.05 -8.54
CA ASN A 254 1.60 21.16 -7.63
C ASN A 254 1.82 19.79 -6.95
N ILE A 255 2.60 18.91 -7.60
CA ILE A 255 2.84 17.53 -7.15
C ILE A 255 3.66 17.53 -5.84
N ILE A 256 3.17 16.78 -4.85
CA ILE A 256 3.87 16.55 -3.59
C ILE A 256 5.02 15.57 -3.82
N SER A 257 6.24 15.98 -3.48
CA SER A 257 7.45 15.17 -3.71
C SER A 257 7.46 13.89 -2.87
N LYS A 258 7.83 12.76 -3.49
CA LYS A 258 8.04 11.46 -2.81
C LYS A 258 9.14 11.48 -1.74
N SER A 259 10.01 12.49 -1.75
CA SER A 259 11.05 12.64 -0.72
C SER A 259 10.52 13.19 0.61
N LEU A 260 9.28 13.70 0.64
CA LEU A 260 8.69 14.29 1.84
C LEU A 260 8.09 13.19 2.72
N VAL A 261 8.67 13.02 3.91
CA VAL A 261 8.11 12.15 4.94
C VAL A 261 6.73 12.65 5.37
N ASN A 262 5.90 11.71 5.81
CA ASN A 262 4.64 12.01 6.48
C ASN A 262 4.81 13.12 7.56
N ARG A 263 4.00 14.18 7.47
CA ARG A 263 3.99 15.28 8.45
C ARG A 263 2.60 15.89 8.57
N ALA A 264 2.09 15.97 9.80
CA ALA A 264 0.79 16.54 10.10
C ALA A 264 0.81 18.07 10.17
N ASN A 265 -0.31 18.70 9.79
CA ASN A 265 -0.63 20.10 10.05
C ASN A 265 0.49 21.09 9.68
N THR A 266 1.16 20.86 8.56
CA THR A 266 2.22 21.76 8.13
C THR A 266 1.65 23.14 7.80
N PRO A 267 2.19 24.22 8.38
CA PRO A 267 1.64 25.55 8.22
C PRO A 267 1.85 26.06 6.79
N SER A 268 0.87 26.81 6.31
CA SER A 268 0.95 27.53 5.04
C SER A 268 1.07 29.02 5.29
N ALA A 269 1.83 29.72 4.45
CA ALA A 269 1.97 31.18 4.49
C ALA A 269 2.01 31.73 3.06
N GLY A 270 1.62 32.98 2.87
CA GLY A 270 1.68 33.59 1.55
C GLY A 270 1.78 35.10 1.56
N THR A 271 2.18 35.66 0.42
CA THR A 271 2.30 37.10 0.20
C THR A 271 1.80 37.44 -1.19
N ILE A 272 0.96 38.47 -1.30
CA ILE A 272 0.56 39.07 -2.57
C ILE A 272 1.32 40.38 -2.79
N TYR A 273 1.65 40.67 -4.05
CA TYR A 273 2.43 41.83 -4.46
C TYR A 273 1.62 42.69 -5.43
N TYR A 274 1.65 43.99 -5.22
CA TYR A 274 0.98 45.00 -6.03
C TYR A 274 2.01 46.03 -6.52
N ASP A 275 2.01 46.30 -7.82
CA ASP A 275 2.89 47.29 -8.44
C ASP A 275 2.18 48.64 -8.55
N LEU A 276 2.89 49.72 -8.23
CA LEU A 276 2.40 51.08 -8.43
C LEU A 276 2.39 51.42 -9.92
N LEU A 277 1.25 51.88 -10.43
CA LEU A 277 1.13 52.28 -11.83
C LEU A 277 1.75 53.64 -12.11
N SER A 278 2.22 53.81 -13.35
CA SER A 278 2.66 55.10 -13.88
C SER A 278 1.49 56.09 -13.98
N GLY A 279 1.80 57.39 -13.94
CA GLY A 279 0.77 58.43 -13.82
C GLY A 279 0.27 58.65 -12.39
N ASN A 280 0.94 58.10 -11.38
CA ASN A 280 0.74 58.48 -9.98
C ASN A 280 1.28 59.90 -9.72
N VAL A 281 0.73 60.58 -8.72
CA VAL A 281 1.16 61.93 -8.30
C VAL A 281 1.32 61.92 -6.78
N GLY A 282 2.53 62.22 -6.30
CA GLY A 282 2.87 62.07 -4.88
C GLY A 282 2.80 60.61 -4.39
N GLY A 283 2.96 59.63 -5.29
CA GLY A 283 2.80 58.21 -4.97
C GLY A 283 3.93 57.58 -4.16
N GLY A 284 3.66 56.40 -3.60
CA GLY A 284 4.59 55.64 -2.77
C GLY A 284 5.44 54.60 -3.54
N SER A 285 5.76 53.48 -2.90
CA SER A 285 6.40 52.31 -3.51
C SER A 285 5.38 51.21 -3.82
N ASN A 286 5.82 50.15 -4.50
CA ASN A 286 5.07 48.89 -4.61
C ASN A 286 4.69 48.37 -3.21
N LEU A 287 3.57 47.66 -3.14
CA LEU A 287 2.98 47.17 -1.90
C LEU A 287 3.01 45.64 -1.85
N SER A 288 3.10 45.09 -0.65
CA SER A 288 2.98 43.65 -0.42
C SER A 288 2.23 43.37 0.86
N PHE A 289 1.40 42.33 0.85
CA PHE A 289 0.51 42.01 1.97
C PHE A 289 0.52 40.51 2.28
N PRO A 290 0.50 40.11 3.57
CA PRO A 290 0.38 38.71 3.95
C PRO A 290 -1.01 38.17 3.61
N ILE A 291 -1.06 36.99 3.02
CA ILE A 291 -2.33 36.32 2.68
C ILE A 291 -2.86 35.62 3.94
N GLN A 292 -4.07 35.98 4.34
CA GLN A 292 -4.69 35.47 5.56
C GLN A 292 -5.45 34.15 5.34
N GLY A 293 -5.55 33.34 6.40
CA GLY A 293 -6.47 32.18 6.44
C GLY A 293 -6.09 30.98 5.58
N ILE A 294 -4.83 30.85 5.14
CA ILE A 294 -4.40 29.67 4.38
C ILE A 294 -4.36 28.45 5.31
N ASN A 295 -5.08 27.39 4.93
CA ASN A 295 -5.17 26.16 5.70
C ASN A 295 -3.82 25.41 5.80
N THR A 296 -3.68 24.56 6.80
CA THR A 296 -2.55 23.62 6.93
C THR A 296 -2.68 22.45 5.95
N VAL A 297 -1.59 21.71 5.74
CA VAL A 297 -1.57 20.48 4.93
C VAL A 297 -0.93 19.33 5.73
N THR A 298 -1.58 18.18 5.74
CA THR A 298 -1.10 16.92 6.33
C THR A 298 -0.65 15.98 5.21
N VAL A 299 0.66 15.74 5.09
CA VAL A 299 1.20 14.75 4.17
C VAL A 299 1.13 13.38 4.84
N HIS A 300 0.45 12.42 4.19
CA HIS A 300 0.29 11.07 4.69
C HIS A 300 0.22 10.06 3.55
N THR A 301 1.33 9.42 3.23
CA THR A 301 1.39 8.39 2.19
C THR A 301 0.99 7.03 2.78
N PRO A 302 -0.13 6.43 2.34
CA PRO A 302 -0.66 5.21 2.94
C PRO A 302 0.04 3.96 2.41
N VAL A 303 0.24 2.99 3.30
CA VAL A 303 0.58 1.62 2.97
C VAL A 303 -0.17 0.63 3.84
N VAL A 304 -0.40 -0.55 3.29
CA VAL A 304 -1.05 -1.68 3.94
C VAL A 304 -0.24 -2.96 3.76
N ASN A 305 -0.47 -3.94 4.63
CA ASN A 305 0.12 -5.25 4.58
C ASN A 305 -0.83 -6.28 5.22
N TYR A 306 -1.61 -6.95 4.38
CA TYR A 306 -2.51 -8.03 4.78
C TYR A 306 -2.02 -9.35 4.19
N ALA A 307 -0.73 -9.62 4.34
CA ALA A 307 -0.11 -10.81 3.77
C ALA A 307 -0.67 -12.11 4.37
N THR A 308 -0.69 -13.16 3.56
CA THR A 308 -1.14 -14.51 3.92
C THR A 308 -0.22 -15.58 3.33
N VAL A 309 -0.10 -16.72 3.99
CA VAL A 309 0.59 -17.91 3.48
C VAL A 309 -0.44 -19.01 3.24
N SER A 310 -0.36 -19.70 2.10
CA SER A 310 -1.25 -20.82 1.76
C SER A 310 -1.15 -21.95 2.78
N ASP A 311 -2.27 -22.62 3.03
CA ASP A 311 -2.39 -23.72 3.97
C ASP A 311 -2.61 -25.05 3.24
N ASP A 312 -1.64 -25.96 3.33
CA ASP A 312 -1.64 -27.26 2.65
C ASP A 312 -2.19 -28.39 3.55
N GLN A 313 -3.42 -28.20 4.02
CA GLN A 313 -4.08 -29.09 4.98
C GLN A 313 -4.19 -30.54 4.48
N THR A 314 -4.41 -30.75 3.18
CA THR A 314 -4.65 -32.08 2.61
C THR A 314 -3.44 -33.00 2.70
N HIS A 315 -2.24 -32.45 2.90
CA HIS A 315 -0.98 -33.19 3.08
C HIS A 315 -0.48 -33.12 4.53
N ASN A 316 -1.26 -32.53 5.45
CA ASN A 316 -0.94 -32.48 6.87
C ASN A 316 -1.25 -33.82 7.54
N GLN A 317 -0.20 -34.59 7.81
CA GLN A 317 -0.28 -35.93 8.41
C GLN A 317 -0.13 -35.91 9.94
N LYS A 318 -0.09 -34.74 10.60
CA LYS A 318 0.09 -34.64 12.05
C LYS A 318 -1.04 -35.35 12.80
N THR A 319 -0.70 -36.09 13.85
CA THR A 319 -1.69 -36.63 14.80
C THR A 319 -2.55 -35.52 15.40
N ASN A 320 -1.90 -34.42 15.81
CA ASN A 320 -2.53 -33.23 16.35
C ASN A 320 -2.07 -32.00 15.54
N PRO A 321 -2.83 -31.58 14.51
CA PRO A 321 -2.53 -30.36 13.76
C PRO A 321 -2.55 -29.11 14.65
N THR A 322 -1.62 -28.17 14.42
CA THR A 322 -1.55 -26.93 15.21
C THR A 322 -2.60 -25.93 14.72
N ALA A 323 -3.52 -25.52 15.60
CA ALA A 323 -4.56 -24.55 15.26
C ALA A 323 -3.98 -23.15 14.97
N GLY A 324 -4.61 -22.42 14.04
CA GLY A 324 -4.26 -21.03 13.72
C GLY A 324 -2.97 -20.84 12.92
N ARG A 325 -2.42 -21.91 12.32
CA ARG A 325 -1.20 -21.88 11.52
C ARG A 325 -1.46 -22.49 10.14
N SER A 326 -0.88 -21.90 9.11
CA SER A 326 -0.88 -22.53 7.78
C SER A 326 0.12 -23.68 7.78
N ALA A 327 -0.31 -24.87 7.35
CA ALA A 327 0.57 -26.01 7.12
C ALA A 327 1.38 -25.79 5.85
N ILE A 328 2.70 -25.85 5.96
CA ILE A 328 3.62 -25.90 4.83
C ILE A 328 4.43 -27.20 4.90
N ILE A 329 4.52 -27.91 3.78
CA ILE A 329 4.96 -29.30 3.76
C ILE A 329 6.34 -29.40 3.11
N LEU A 330 7.25 -30.16 3.73
CA LEU A 330 8.58 -30.38 3.17
C LEU A 330 8.51 -30.99 1.76
N ASP A 331 9.40 -30.53 0.87
CA ASP A 331 9.47 -30.92 -0.54
C ASP A 331 8.24 -30.52 -1.37
N ARG A 332 7.50 -29.49 -0.96
CA ARG A 332 6.31 -29.01 -1.68
C ARG A 332 6.32 -27.50 -1.88
N PRO A 333 5.64 -27.01 -2.92
CA PRO A 333 5.44 -25.59 -3.10
C PRO A 333 4.42 -25.04 -2.10
N PHE A 334 4.59 -23.79 -1.72
CA PHE A 334 3.58 -23.01 -0.99
C PHE A 334 3.51 -21.60 -1.60
N SER A 335 2.34 -20.98 -1.53
CA SER A 335 2.13 -19.62 -2.03
C SER A 335 2.06 -18.62 -0.89
N VAL A 336 2.54 -17.42 -1.18
CA VAL A 336 2.41 -16.26 -0.31
C VAL A 336 1.72 -15.16 -1.09
N THR A 337 0.75 -14.50 -0.46
CA THR A 337 0.02 -13.37 -1.04
C THR A 337 0.32 -12.13 -0.24
N ILE A 338 0.80 -11.06 -0.88
CA ILE A 338 1.08 -9.74 -0.30
C ILE A 338 0.27 -8.71 -1.11
N PRO A 339 -1.00 -8.48 -0.75
CA PRO A 339 -1.88 -7.58 -1.49
C PRO A 339 -1.42 -6.13 -1.31
N THR A 340 -1.68 -5.29 -2.32
CA THR A 340 -1.53 -3.84 -2.22
C THR A 340 -2.82 -3.15 -1.76
N SER A 341 -3.90 -3.92 -1.63
CA SER A 341 -5.21 -3.48 -1.17
C SER A 341 -5.50 -3.89 0.27
N GLY A 342 -6.36 -3.10 0.93
CA GLY A 342 -6.84 -3.38 2.27
C GLY A 342 -7.38 -2.14 2.97
N GLN A 343 -7.81 -2.31 4.22
CA GLN A 343 -8.35 -1.22 5.03
C GLN A 343 -7.23 -0.29 5.54
N HIS A 344 -7.45 1.02 5.42
CA HIS A 344 -6.66 2.08 6.07
C HIS A 344 -7.59 3.02 6.88
N ARG A 345 -7.17 4.26 7.18
CA ARG A 345 -8.00 5.29 7.83
C ARG A 345 -9.27 5.57 7.02
N SER A 346 -10.39 5.74 7.72
CA SER A 346 -11.68 6.08 7.12
C SER A 346 -11.81 7.60 6.88
N ILE A 347 -10.95 8.14 6.02
CA ILE A 347 -10.91 9.57 5.64
C ILE A 347 -10.99 9.71 4.10
N PRO A 348 -11.39 10.87 3.55
CA PRO A 348 -11.54 11.05 2.10
C PRO A 348 -10.29 10.66 1.31
N GLY A 349 -10.44 9.78 0.31
CA GLY A 349 -9.36 9.27 -0.53
C GLY A 349 -8.67 8.00 -0.01
N TYR A 350 -8.89 7.63 1.25
CA TYR A 350 -8.38 6.42 1.91
C TYR A 350 -9.50 5.36 2.05
N GLY A 351 -9.53 4.57 3.14
CA GLY A 351 -10.49 3.48 3.37
C GLY A 351 -10.00 2.10 2.91
N ASN A 352 -10.94 1.22 2.54
CA ASN A 352 -10.62 -0.08 1.95
C ASN A 352 -10.44 0.03 0.43
N ARG A 353 -9.19 0.01 -0.05
CA ARG A 353 -8.88 0.20 -1.48
C ARG A 353 -7.48 -0.32 -1.80
N ASP A 354 -7.13 -0.27 -3.08
CA ASP A 354 -5.76 -0.47 -3.54
C ASP A 354 -4.89 0.78 -3.29
N TYR A 355 -3.71 0.52 -2.70
CA TYR A 355 -2.64 1.48 -2.39
C TYR A 355 -1.35 1.22 -3.18
N GLY A 356 -1.37 0.32 -4.18
CA GLY A 356 -0.21 -0.03 -5.00
C GLY A 356 0.55 1.18 -5.57
N LYS A 357 -0.16 2.26 -5.92
CA LYS A 357 0.42 3.54 -6.37
C LYS A 357 1.45 4.13 -5.39
N TYR A 358 1.27 3.92 -4.09
CA TYR A 358 2.05 4.54 -3.02
C TYR A 358 3.06 3.60 -2.37
N ILE A 359 3.19 2.37 -2.87
CA ILE A 359 4.13 1.37 -2.35
C ILE A 359 5.41 1.40 -3.17
N LYS A 360 6.56 1.49 -2.50
CA LYS A 360 7.88 1.41 -3.14
C LYS A 360 8.43 -0.01 -3.19
N ASP A 361 8.23 -0.78 -2.12
CA ASP A 361 8.77 -2.13 -2.01
C ASP A 361 7.90 -2.99 -1.09
N LYS A 362 7.84 -4.29 -1.40
CA LYS A 362 7.21 -5.32 -0.56
C LYS A 362 8.28 -6.36 -0.28
N GLN A 363 8.45 -6.73 0.98
CA GLN A 363 9.48 -7.68 1.36
C GLN A 363 8.93 -8.78 2.24
N ILE A 364 9.51 -9.96 2.06
CA ILE A 364 9.24 -11.16 2.84
C ILE A 364 10.53 -11.64 3.49
N TRP A 365 10.41 -12.20 4.69
CA TRP A 365 11.50 -12.80 5.44
C TRP A 365 11.04 -14.15 5.97
N PHE A 366 11.79 -15.19 5.63
CA PHE A 366 11.54 -16.54 6.09
C PHE A 366 12.55 -16.91 7.17
N PRO A 367 12.12 -17.47 8.32
CA PRO A 367 13.02 -18.04 9.33
C PRO A 367 13.61 -19.41 8.90
N PHE A 368 13.33 -19.84 7.67
CA PHE A 368 13.78 -21.09 7.07
C PHE A 368 14.17 -20.87 5.60
N ASP A 369 14.94 -21.81 5.06
CA ASP A 369 15.40 -21.78 3.68
C ASP A 369 14.24 -22.00 2.71
N VAL A 370 14.27 -21.33 1.56
CA VAL A 370 13.30 -21.55 0.48
C VAL A 370 13.98 -21.50 -0.89
N TYR A 371 13.32 -22.04 -1.90
CA TYR A 371 13.64 -21.74 -3.30
C TYR A 371 12.52 -20.93 -3.95
N THR A 372 12.85 -20.28 -5.08
CA THR A 372 11.84 -19.88 -6.07
C THR A 372 11.08 -21.11 -6.59
N ALA A 373 9.86 -20.91 -7.11
CA ALA A 373 8.97 -21.99 -7.53
C ALA A 373 9.60 -23.01 -8.51
N ASP A 374 10.46 -22.52 -9.41
CA ASP A 374 11.19 -23.30 -10.41
C ASP A 374 12.45 -23.99 -9.87
N LYS A 375 12.75 -23.83 -8.57
CA LYS A 375 13.95 -24.32 -7.87
C LYS A 375 15.27 -23.78 -8.44
N SER A 376 15.24 -22.69 -9.22
CA SER A 376 16.45 -22.12 -9.83
C SER A 376 17.26 -21.27 -8.86
N THR A 377 16.60 -20.59 -7.92
CA THR A 377 17.22 -19.64 -6.99
C THR A 377 17.00 -20.07 -5.55
N PHE A 378 18.09 -20.27 -4.82
CA PHE A 378 18.10 -20.53 -3.39
C PHE A 378 18.05 -19.21 -2.60
N ILE A 379 17.14 -19.13 -1.63
CA ILE A 379 17.01 -18.00 -0.71
C ILE A 379 17.29 -18.55 0.70
N PRO A 380 18.46 -18.24 1.29
CA PRO A 380 18.78 -18.65 2.64
C PRO A 380 17.78 -18.07 3.63
N LYS A 381 17.54 -18.81 4.72
CA LYS A 381 16.79 -18.30 5.87
C LYS A 381 17.35 -16.97 6.35
N GLU A 382 16.50 -16.22 7.03
CA GLU A 382 16.80 -14.94 7.65
C GLU A 382 17.17 -13.81 6.65
N THR A 383 16.77 -13.98 5.38
CA THR A 383 17.01 -13.00 4.31
C THR A 383 15.74 -12.25 3.94
N TRP A 384 15.80 -10.90 3.91
CA TRP A 384 14.72 -10.08 3.34
C TRP A 384 14.78 -10.13 1.81
N THR A 385 13.70 -10.58 1.20
CA THR A 385 13.57 -10.71 -0.27
C THR A 385 12.48 -9.77 -0.77
N SER A 386 12.81 -8.94 -1.75
CA SER A 386 11.84 -8.03 -2.39
C SER A 386 10.94 -8.78 -3.37
N ILE A 387 9.65 -8.47 -3.30
CA ILE A 387 8.60 -8.94 -4.21
C ILE A 387 8.10 -7.75 -5.02
N PRO A 388 8.00 -7.84 -6.36
CA PRO A 388 7.47 -6.77 -7.18
C PRO A 388 6.11 -6.26 -6.68
N VAL A 389 5.91 -4.94 -6.67
CA VAL A 389 4.66 -4.33 -6.14
C VAL A 389 3.43 -4.86 -6.87
N SER A 390 3.51 -5.01 -8.20
CA SER A 390 2.46 -5.57 -9.06
C SER A 390 2.18 -7.06 -8.85
N GLN A 391 3.09 -7.79 -8.20
CA GLN A 391 2.94 -9.22 -7.95
C GLN A 391 2.30 -9.46 -6.59
N GLU A 392 1.00 -9.74 -6.57
CA GLU A 392 0.29 -10.03 -5.32
C GLU A 392 0.64 -11.43 -4.78
N ARG A 393 0.70 -12.45 -5.64
CA ARG A 393 0.96 -13.84 -5.25
C ARG A 393 2.30 -14.32 -5.76
N THR A 394 3.07 -14.97 -4.89
CA THR A 394 4.37 -15.58 -5.19
C THR A 394 4.41 -17.01 -4.68
N THR A 395 4.91 -17.94 -5.48
CA THR A 395 5.10 -19.33 -5.06
C THR A 395 6.57 -19.58 -4.74
N PHE A 396 6.80 -20.25 -3.63
CA PHE A 396 8.11 -20.72 -3.17
C PHE A 396 8.08 -22.24 -3.05
N PHE A 397 9.26 -22.84 -2.96
CA PHE A 397 9.41 -24.27 -2.74
C PHE A 397 10.17 -24.53 -1.44
N LEU A 398 9.62 -25.39 -0.57
CA LEU A 398 10.19 -25.70 0.73
C LEU A 398 11.18 -26.88 0.64
N PRO A 399 12.49 -26.68 0.89
CA PRO A 399 13.49 -27.74 0.85
C PRO A 399 13.29 -28.77 1.96
N VAL A 400 13.69 -30.03 1.72
CA VAL A 400 13.56 -31.14 2.68
C VAL A 400 14.39 -31.00 3.95
N TRP A 401 15.48 -30.21 3.94
CA TRP A 401 16.38 -30.06 5.09
C TRP A 401 15.95 -29.00 6.09
N VAL A 402 14.87 -28.27 5.81
CA VAL A 402 14.28 -27.35 6.77
C VAL A 402 13.78 -28.18 7.97
N ASP A 403 14.10 -27.71 9.17
CA ASP A 403 13.61 -28.35 10.39
C ASP A 403 12.09 -28.22 10.49
N GLU A 404 11.43 -29.31 10.90
CA GLU A 404 10.00 -29.26 11.23
C GLU A 404 9.76 -28.41 12.48
N GLY A 405 8.68 -27.64 12.50
CA GLY A 405 8.32 -26.83 13.65
C GLY A 405 7.43 -25.64 13.34
N ASN A 406 7.19 -24.84 14.37
CA ASN A 406 6.38 -23.63 14.31
C ASN A 406 7.27 -22.43 13.97
N TYR A 407 6.85 -21.65 12.97
CA TYR A 407 7.59 -20.50 12.48
C TYR A 407 6.68 -19.28 12.32
N GLU A 408 7.31 -18.11 12.19
CA GLU A 408 6.65 -16.84 11.89
C GLU A 408 7.31 -16.23 10.66
N VAL A 409 6.54 -16.11 9.57
CA VAL A 409 6.99 -15.44 8.35
C VAL A 409 6.68 -13.96 8.49
N LEU A 410 7.71 -13.14 8.28
CA LEU A 410 7.62 -11.70 8.48
C LEU A 410 7.47 -10.97 7.14
N PHE A 411 6.63 -9.95 7.14
CA PHE A 411 6.33 -9.15 5.96
C PHE A 411 6.47 -7.69 6.28
N ARG A 412 6.94 -6.92 5.30
CA ARG A 412 6.92 -5.45 5.39
C ARG A 412 6.68 -4.81 4.02
N THR A 413 5.88 -3.75 4.02
CA THR A 413 5.51 -2.97 2.84
C THR A 413 5.88 -1.52 3.10
N PHE A 414 6.71 -0.95 2.24
CA PHE A 414 7.25 0.41 2.40
C PHE A 414 6.46 1.42 1.59
N ALA A 415 6.08 2.53 2.22
CA ALA A 415 5.57 3.69 1.52
C ALA A 415 6.65 4.28 0.61
N GLU A 416 6.23 4.88 -0.51
CA GLU A 416 7.16 5.50 -1.46
C GLU A 416 7.98 6.65 -0.88
N ASN A 417 7.48 7.25 0.20
CA ASN A 417 8.15 8.29 0.97
C ASN A 417 8.80 7.80 2.27
N SER A 418 8.95 6.47 2.43
CA SER A 418 9.66 5.91 3.57
C SER A 418 11.12 6.38 3.57
N PRO A 419 11.65 6.86 4.72
CA PRO A 419 13.08 7.17 4.82
C PRO A 419 13.91 5.89 4.65
N SER A 420 15.14 6.03 4.16
CA SER A 420 16.06 4.91 3.90
C SER A 420 16.57 4.23 5.18
N SER A 421 16.61 4.96 6.29
CA SER A 421 16.99 4.48 7.62
C SER A 421 16.15 5.17 8.69
N GLY A 422 16.06 4.58 9.88
CA GLY A 422 15.25 5.12 10.98
C GLY A 422 13.74 5.15 10.72
N PHE A 423 13.25 4.36 9.75
CA PHE A 423 11.81 4.20 9.53
C PHE A 423 11.18 3.47 10.72
N THR A 424 9.93 3.81 11.02
CA THR A 424 9.10 3.07 11.98
C THR A 424 7.98 2.33 11.24
N ALA A 425 7.45 1.30 11.89
CA ALA A 425 6.50 0.38 11.31
C ALA A 425 5.27 0.21 12.20
N GLN A 426 4.16 -0.14 11.57
CA GLN A 426 2.92 -0.50 12.25
C GLN A 426 2.35 -1.77 11.63
N MET A 427 1.70 -2.60 12.43
CA MET A 427 1.04 -3.81 11.93
C MET A 427 -0.15 -3.44 11.03
N ASN A 428 -0.34 -4.19 9.93
CA ASN A 428 -1.39 -4.10 8.92
C ASN A 428 -1.44 -2.81 8.07
N ALA A 429 -1.28 -1.63 8.66
CA ALA A 429 -1.32 -0.36 7.95
C ALA A 429 -0.61 0.74 8.76
N ASN A 430 -0.01 1.72 8.09
CA ASN A 430 0.54 2.90 8.76
C ASN A 430 -0.57 3.89 9.17
N LEU A 431 -1.46 3.48 10.07
CA LEU A 431 -2.53 4.33 10.59
C LEU A 431 -2.01 5.45 11.47
N ASP A 432 -0.84 5.34 12.08
CA ASP A 432 -0.13 6.45 12.71
C ASP A 432 0.81 7.08 11.68
N LEU A 433 0.77 8.40 11.59
CA LEU A 433 1.46 9.20 10.59
C LEU A 433 2.99 9.15 10.76
N THR A 434 3.48 8.80 11.95
CA THR A 434 4.90 8.57 12.22
C THR A 434 5.47 7.38 11.45
N ASN A 435 4.62 6.40 11.09
CA ASN A 435 5.04 5.16 10.43
C ASN A 435 5.00 5.27 8.90
N HIS A 436 5.98 4.63 8.24
CA HIS A 436 6.08 4.56 6.78
C HIS A 436 6.08 3.12 6.26
N VAL A 437 5.98 2.15 7.18
CA VAL A 437 6.02 0.73 6.86
C VAL A 437 4.84 0.02 7.49
N ALA A 438 4.12 -0.75 6.69
CA ALA A 438 3.10 -1.68 7.17
C ALA A 438 3.71 -3.08 7.30
N THR A 439 3.55 -3.72 8.45
CA THR A 439 4.11 -5.05 8.75
C THR A 439 3.02 -6.09 8.94
N GLN A 440 3.35 -7.35 8.70
CA GLN A 440 2.49 -8.48 9.01
C GLN A 440 3.35 -9.67 9.47
N VAL A 441 2.78 -10.47 10.36
CA VAL A 441 3.38 -11.72 10.83
C VAL A 441 2.38 -12.83 10.54
N VAL A 442 2.80 -13.84 9.77
CA VAL A 442 1.95 -15.00 9.49
C VAL A 442 2.56 -16.24 10.13
N PRO A 443 1.86 -16.88 11.08
CA PRO A 443 2.34 -18.10 11.71
C PRO A 443 2.13 -19.30 10.78
N VAL A 444 3.16 -20.13 10.64
CA VAL A 444 3.14 -21.34 9.82
C VAL A 444 3.68 -22.52 10.62
N GLU A 445 3.38 -23.74 10.19
CA GLU A 445 3.97 -24.98 10.69
C GLU A 445 4.63 -25.73 9.53
N VAL A 446 5.93 -26.02 9.65
CA VAL A 446 6.67 -26.88 8.72
C VAL A 446 6.50 -28.33 9.16
N ILE A 447 5.98 -29.16 8.25
CA ILE A 447 5.59 -30.54 8.55
C ILE A 447 6.30 -31.50 7.60
N GLY A 448 6.81 -32.60 8.18
CA GLY A 448 7.39 -33.71 7.45
C GLY A 448 6.36 -34.58 6.71
N ARG A 449 6.80 -35.73 6.20
CA ARG A 449 5.91 -36.69 5.53
C ARG A 449 6.26 -38.13 5.91
N LEU A 450 5.26 -39.00 5.89
CA LEU A 450 5.31 -40.45 6.04
C LEU A 450 4.55 -41.06 4.85
N TYR A 451 5.22 -41.83 4.00
CA TYR A 451 4.69 -42.22 2.68
C TYR A 451 5.43 -43.40 2.05
N ASP A 452 5.01 -43.83 0.86
CA ASP A 452 5.66 -44.84 0.04
C ASP A 452 5.85 -46.20 0.75
N PHE A 453 4.85 -46.62 1.56
CA PHE A 453 4.79 -47.98 2.06
C PHE A 453 4.71 -48.98 0.90
N LYS A 454 5.56 -50.00 0.93
CA LYS A 454 5.62 -51.01 -0.13
C LYS A 454 6.21 -52.32 0.35
N ILE A 455 5.75 -53.42 -0.25
CA ILE A 455 6.38 -54.73 -0.09
C ILE A 455 7.47 -54.90 -1.15
N THR A 456 8.65 -55.30 -0.71
CA THR A 456 9.87 -55.41 -1.53
C THR A 456 10.36 -56.83 -1.73
N ASP A 457 9.87 -57.80 -0.93
CA ASP A 457 10.20 -59.22 -1.09
C ASP A 457 9.23 -60.11 -0.28
N ILE A 458 9.04 -61.37 -0.68
CA ILE A 458 8.32 -62.41 0.06
C ILE A 458 9.19 -63.67 0.13
N ALA A 459 9.30 -64.27 1.32
CA ALA A 459 10.18 -65.44 1.55
C ALA A 459 9.63 -66.76 0.99
N ASP A 460 8.34 -66.81 0.69
CA ASP A 460 7.69 -67.95 0.05
C ASP A 460 8.36 -68.23 -1.31
N TYR A 461 8.80 -69.47 -1.53
CA TYR A 461 9.55 -69.87 -2.72
C TYR A 461 8.78 -69.63 -4.03
N ASN A 462 7.44 -69.65 -3.98
CA ASN A 462 6.60 -69.36 -5.15
C ASN A 462 6.71 -67.89 -5.60
N TRP A 463 7.21 -67.02 -4.73
CA TRP A 463 7.40 -65.59 -4.97
C TRP A 463 8.85 -65.22 -5.26
N GLU A 464 9.81 -66.13 -5.06
CA GLU A 464 11.23 -65.78 -5.15
C GLU A 464 11.60 -65.17 -6.52
N LYS A 465 11.16 -65.77 -7.64
CA LYS A 465 11.45 -65.24 -8.99
C LYS A 465 10.68 -63.95 -9.34
N VAL A 466 9.70 -63.55 -8.54
CA VAL A 466 9.04 -62.23 -8.70
C VAL A 466 10.01 -61.13 -8.28
N PHE A 467 10.76 -61.37 -7.20
CA PHE A 467 11.64 -60.39 -6.55
C PHE A 467 13.12 -60.62 -6.86
N ARG A 468 13.53 -61.81 -7.30
CA ARG A 468 14.93 -62.20 -7.54
C ARG A 468 15.16 -62.65 -8.97
N THR A 469 16.33 -62.31 -9.50
CA THR A 469 16.72 -62.65 -10.87
C THR A 469 16.87 -64.15 -11.10
N GLN A 470 17.19 -64.90 -10.04
CA GLN A 470 17.30 -66.36 -10.02
C GLN A 470 17.12 -66.87 -8.58
N HIS A 471 16.83 -68.16 -8.42
CA HIS A 471 16.70 -68.81 -7.11
C HIS A 471 17.97 -68.62 -6.27
N GLY A 472 17.81 -68.33 -4.97
CA GLY A 472 18.91 -68.10 -4.04
C GLY A 472 19.67 -66.78 -4.23
N SER A 473 19.40 -66.00 -5.29
CA SER A 473 20.11 -64.75 -5.59
C SER A 473 19.86 -63.66 -4.54
N SER A 474 20.87 -62.82 -4.28
CA SER A 474 20.65 -61.53 -3.57
C SER A 474 20.19 -60.43 -4.51
N THR A 475 20.42 -60.57 -5.82
CA THR A 475 20.12 -59.53 -6.82
C THR A 475 18.60 -59.39 -7.04
N PRO A 476 18.02 -58.22 -6.75
CA PRO A 476 16.59 -57.99 -6.94
C PRO A 476 16.23 -57.77 -8.42
N THR A 477 15.00 -58.10 -8.80
CA THR A 477 14.40 -57.74 -10.11
C THR A 477 14.02 -56.26 -10.20
N GLY A 478 13.88 -55.60 -9.05
CA GLY A 478 13.34 -54.24 -8.93
C GLY A 478 11.83 -54.20 -8.70
N THR A 479 11.14 -55.35 -8.72
CA THR A 479 9.70 -55.45 -8.46
C THR A 479 9.34 -54.98 -7.04
N LYS A 480 8.29 -54.17 -6.93
CA LYS A 480 7.76 -53.65 -5.67
C LYS A 480 6.24 -53.61 -5.74
N TYR A 481 5.56 -53.91 -4.64
CA TYR A 481 4.11 -53.79 -4.52
C TYR A 481 3.78 -52.56 -3.67
N TRP A 482 3.19 -51.55 -4.29
CA TRP A 482 2.91 -50.25 -3.69
C TRP A 482 1.49 -50.17 -3.15
N VAL A 483 1.21 -49.29 -2.19
CA VAL A 483 -0.15 -49.03 -1.70
C VAL A 483 -1.17 -48.90 -2.84
N GLY A 484 -0.86 -48.10 -3.86
CA GLY A 484 -1.69 -47.98 -5.04
C GLY A 484 -0.89 -47.52 -6.26
N THR A 485 -1.57 -46.91 -7.22
CA THR A 485 -0.98 -46.47 -8.51
C THR A 485 -0.43 -45.05 -8.48
N ASN A 486 -0.59 -44.34 -7.36
CA ASN A 486 -0.18 -42.95 -7.24
C ASN A 486 1.05 -42.78 -6.34
N GLY A 487 1.73 -41.66 -6.56
CA GLY A 487 2.84 -41.14 -5.77
C GLY A 487 2.40 -40.50 -4.46
N ILE A 488 3.39 -40.01 -3.71
CA ILE A 488 3.19 -39.32 -2.42
C ILE A 488 2.14 -38.20 -2.47
N ASP A 489 2.01 -37.49 -3.59
CA ASP A 489 1.09 -36.34 -3.74
C ASP A 489 -0.05 -36.64 -4.74
N GLY A 490 -0.38 -37.92 -4.96
CA GLY A 490 -1.52 -38.33 -5.77
C GLY A 490 -1.31 -38.37 -7.29
N SER A 491 -0.16 -37.94 -7.79
CA SER A 491 0.19 -38.07 -9.22
C SER A 491 0.50 -39.53 -9.59
N PRO A 492 0.20 -40.02 -10.81
CA PRO A 492 0.49 -41.41 -11.18
C PRO A 492 1.97 -41.80 -11.00
N ARG A 493 2.22 -42.94 -10.36
CA ARG A 493 3.56 -43.50 -10.11
C ARG A 493 4.07 -44.33 -11.28
N GLY A 494 3.17 -44.84 -12.11
CA GLY A 494 3.49 -45.65 -13.31
C GLY A 494 3.49 -47.17 -13.08
N ASN A 495 3.21 -47.64 -11.87
CA ASN A 495 2.89 -49.05 -11.63
C ASN A 495 1.41 -49.35 -11.94
N SER A 496 1.11 -50.62 -12.19
CA SER A 496 -0.25 -51.13 -12.39
C SER A 496 -0.41 -52.45 -11.64
N PHE A 497 -1.65 -52.96 -11.55
CA PHE A 497 -1.87 -54.35 -11.19
C PHE A 497 -1.01 -55.28 -12.07
N PRO A 498 -0.36 -56.32 -11.52
CA PRO A 498 -0.49 -56.84 -10.16
C PRO A 498 0.34 -56.16 -9.06
N PHE A 499 1.16 -55.15 -9.39
CA PHE A 499 2.15 -54.52 -8.50
C PHE A 499 1.56 -53.46 -7.54
N VAL A 500 0.43 -53.80 -6.91
CA VAL A 500 -0.30 -52.98 -5.93
C VAL A 500 -0.68 -53.82 -4.71
N LEU A 501 -0.92 -53.15 -3.57
CA LEU A 501 -1.42 -53.77 -2.35
C LEU A 501 -2.95 -53.87 -2.35
N PRO A 502 -3.53 -54.83 -1.59
CA PRO A 502 -2.83 -55.88 -0.85
C PRO A 502 -2.26 -56.95 -1.79
N ILE A 503 -1.19 -57.63 -1.35
CA ILE A 503 -0.73 -58.85 -2.02
C ILE A 503 -1.74 -59.97 -1.75
N ARG A 504 -2.18 -60.63 -2.82
CA ARG A 504 -3.27 -61.61 -2.80
C ARG A 504 -3.12 -62.63 -3.91
N GLN A 505 -4.03 -63.59 -3.98
CA GLN A 505 -4.20 -64.39 -5.20
C GLN A 505 -4.43 -63.46 -6.41
N GLY A 506 -3.74 -63.77 -7.51
CA GLY A 506 -3.63 -62.95 -8.71
C GLY A 506 -2.49 -61.93 -8.69
N SER A 507 -1.89 -61.64 -7.54
CA SER A 507 -0.78 -60.70 -7.44
C SER A 507 0.56 -61.28 -7.91
N ASN A 508 0.70 -62.60 -8.06
CA ASN A 508 1.91 -63.21 -8.61
C ASN A 508 1.89 -63.13 -10.15
N PRO A 509 2.82 -62.38 -10.80
CA PRO A 509 2.81 -62.17 -12.25
C PRO A 509 3.35 -63.36 -13.04
N LEU A 510 3.92 -64.38 -12.38
CA LEU A 510 4.55 -65.50 -13.08
C LEU A 510 3.48 -66.38 -13.75
N PRO A 511 3.75 -66.90 -14.97
CA PRO A 511 2.82 -67.78 -15.67
C PRO A 511 2.40 -68.98 -14.82
N GLY A 512 1.09 -69.21 -14.70
CA GLY A 512 0.53 -70.34 -13.94
C GLY A 512 0.49 -70.15 -12.42
N MET A 513 0.90 -68.99 -11.89
CA MET A 513 0.98 -68.74 -10.43
C MET A 513 -0.12 -67.82 -9.89
N MET A 514 -1.12 -67.46 -10.71
CA MET A 514 -2.19 -66.54 -10.33
C MET A 514 -3.11 -67.09 -9.21
N ASN A 515 -3.12 -68.40 -8.98
CA ASN A 515 -3.86 -69.04 -7.90
C ASN A 515 -3.16 -68.93 -6.53
N ILE A 516 -1.92 -68.44 -6.48
CA ILE A 516 -1.09 -68.48 -5.28
C ILE A 516 -1.32 -67.24 -4.43
N ALA A 517 -1.71 -67.45 -3.17
CA ALA A 517 -1.56 -66.51 -2.08
C ALA A 517 -0.40 -66.96 -1.16
N VAL A 518 0.04 -66.09 -0.25
CA VAL A 518 1.19 -66.40 0.61
C VAL A 518 0.77 -67.37 1.71
N LYS A 519 1.59 -68.39 2.02
CA LYS A 519 1.33 -69.30 3.14
C LYS A 519 1.74 -68.68 4.48
N THR A 520 1.03 -69.02 5.55
CA THR A 520 1.39 -68.59 6.92
C THR A 520 2.81 -69.05 7.28
N GLY A 521 3.51 -68.33 8.17
CA GLY A 521 4.92 -68.56 8.49
C GLY A 521 5.94 -67.87 7.58
N TYR A 522 5.65 -67.69 6.28
CA TYR A 522 6.55 -66.94 5.41
C TYR A 522 6.50 -65.44 5.70
N HIS A 523 7.69 -64.81 5.76
CA HIS A 523 7.83 -63.39 6.00
C HIS A 523 7.93 -62.57 4.71
N PHE A 524 7.24 -61.43 4.70
CA PHE A 524 7.40 -60.40 3.69
C PHE A 524 8.26 -59.24 4.22
N LYS A 525 8.95 -58.57 3.32
CA LYS A 525 9.86 -57.46 3.60
C LYS A 525 9.20 -56.22 3.06
N PHE A 526 9.31 -55.13 3.80
CA PHE A 526 8.67 -53.89 3.42
C PHE A 526 9.57 -52.69 3.70
N GLU A 527 9.23 -51.61 3.03
CA GLU A 527 9.87 -50.31 3.15
C GLU A 527 8.81 -49.24 3.37
N VAL A 528 9.12 -48.23 4.19
CA VAL A 528 8.35 -47.00 4.32
C VAL A 528 9.30 -45.80 4.39
N THR A 529 8.88 -44.68 3.81
CA THR A 529 9.73 -43.49 3.69
C THR A 529 9.23 -42.38 4.59
N THR A 530 10.16 -41.63 5.19
CA THR A 530 9.86 -40.38 5.88
C THR A 530 10.66 -39.21 5.31
N LYS A 531 10.09 -38.01 5.44
CA LYS A 531 10.74 -36.71 5.21
C LYS A 531 10.68 -35.89 6.48
N GLY A 532 11.76 -35.19 6.81
CA GLY A 532 11.84 -34.28 7.96
C GLY A 532 12.72 -34.79 9.09
N ASN A 533 12.35 -34.46 10.32
CA ASN A 533 13.12 -34.65 11.54
C ASN A 533 12.91 -36.04 12.14
N MET A 534 13.13 -37.07 11.31
CA MET A 534 13.02 -38.50 11.66
C MET A 534 14.40 -39.21 11.64
N PHE A 535 15.47 -38.44 11.88
CA PHE A 535 16.86 -38.90 11.83
C PHE A 535 17.55 -38.98 13.21
N GLY A 536 16.83 -38.70 14.30
CA GLY A 536 17.30 -38.84 15.68
C GLY A 536 17.56 -40.29 16.09
N SER A 537 18.30 -40.48 17.18
CA SER A 537 18.65 -41.79 17.74
C SER A 537 17.53 -42.47 18.52
N GLN A 538 16.43 -41.73 18.76
CA GLN A 538 15.25 -42.18 19.48
C GLN A 538 13.99 -42.15 18.60
N ASP A 539 14.14 -41.88 17.31
CA ASP A 539 13.04 -41.88 16.36
C ASP A 539 12.77 -43.29 15.83
N GLY A 540 11.53 -43.56 15.43
CA GLY A 540 11.15 -44.86 14.90
C GLY A 540 9.84 -44.83 14.12
N ILE A 541 9.48 -45.97 13.54
CA ILE A 541 8.16 -46.21 12.96
C ILE A 541 7.46 -47.28 13.76
N ARG A 542 6.25 -47.00 14.25
CA ARG A 542 5.37 -48.01 14.84
C ARG A 542 4.45 -48.56 13.77
N MET A 543 4.44 -49.89 13.64
CA MET A 543 3.50 -50.67 12.86
C MET A 543 2.64 -51.47 13.83
N THR A 544 1.33 -51.23 13.82
CA THR A 544 0.39 -51.99 14.66
C THR A 544 -0.44 -52.91 13.76
N PRO A 545 -0.11 -54.21 13.68
CA PRO A 545 -0.89 -55.19 12.95
C PRO A 545 -2.27 -55.43 13.57
N THR A 546 -3.26 -55.60 12.70
CA THR A 546 -4.55 -56.20 13.05
C THR A 546 -4.91 -57.28 12.03
N PHE A 547 -5.78 -58.20 12.44
CA PHE A 547 -6.09 -59.39 11.65
C PHE A 547 -7.58 -59.45 11.36
N THR A 548 -7.92 -59.72 10.10
CA THR A 548 -9.28 -60.05 9.68
C THR A 548 -9.27 -61.34 8.88
N PHE A 549 -10.35 -62.10 8.94
CA PHE A 549 -10.57 -63.27 8.11
C PHE A 549 -11.65 -62.97 7.08
N VAL A 550 -11.48 -63.45 5.85
CA VAL A 550 -12.50 -63.44 4.80
C VAL A 550 -12.56 -64.83 4.18
N ASP A 551 -13.76 -65.32 3.86
CA ASP A 551 -13.89 -66.62 3.21
C ASP A 551 -13.43 -66.58 1.74
N LYS A 552 -13.26 -67.77 1.13
CA LYS A 552 -12.84 -67.87 -0.30
C LYS A 552 -13.87 -67.31 -1.29
N THR A 553 -15.10 -67.03 -0.86
CA THR A 553 -16.15 -66.40 -1.67
C THR A 553 -16.12 -64.87 -1.59
N GLY A 554 -15.14 -64.30 -0.87
CA GLY A 554 -15.04 -62.86 -0.65
C GLY A 554 -16.08 -62.31 0.34
N SER A 555 -16.79 -63.20 1.03
CA SER A 555 -17.84 -62.89 1.99
C SER A 555 -17.34 -63.07 3.43
N ASN A 556 -18.19 -62.72 4.40
CA ASN A 556 -17.95 -62.93 5.84
C ASN A 556 -16.63 -62.35 6.35
N ARG A 557 -16.20 -61.19 5.83
CA ARG A 557 -15.06 -60.46 6.36
C ARG A 557 -15.31 -60.05 7.81
N GLN A 558 -14.50 -60.55 8.74
CA GLN A 558 -14.66 -60.30 10.17
C GLN A 558 -13.30 -60.16 10.89
N PRO A 559 -13.22 -59.34 11.96
CA PRO A 559 -12.02 -59.29 12.79
C PRO A 559 -11.80 -60.63 13.51
N VAL A 560 -10.52 -61.01 13.66
CA VAL A 560 -10.13 -62.29 14.27
C VAL A 560 -9.01 -62.10 15.28
N ASP A 561 -8.98 -62.99 16.26
CA ASP A 561 -7.82 -63.22 17.11
C ASP A 561 -7.04 -64.41 16.55
N LEU A 562 -5.72 -64.33 16.60
CA LEU A 562 -4.82 -65.41 16.16
C LEU A 562 -4.17 -66.04 17.38
N TYR A 563 -4.12 -67.36 17.41
CA TYR A 563 -3.47 -68.13 18.45
C TYR A 563 -2.38 -69.01 17.84
N TYR A 564 -1.28 -69.24 18.57
CA TYR A 564 -0.21 -70.13 18.11
C TYR A 564 0.28 -71.03 19.24
N HIS A 565 1.08 -72.02 18.88
CA HIS A 565 1.73 -72.92 19.82
C HIS A 565 3.20 -72.55 19.96
N THR A 566 3.68 -72.52 21.20
CA THR A 566 5.10 -72.65 21.51
C THR A 566 5.39 -74.10 21.89
N ASN A 567 6.65 -74.44 22.14
CA ASN A 567 7.02 -75.77 22.65
C ASN A 567 6.41 -76.05 24.04
N ASP A 568 6.21 -75.01 24.84
CA ASP A 568 5.83 -75.13 26.26
C ASP A 568 4.37 -74.72 26.53
N GLN A 569 3.74 -73.95 25.63
CA GLN A 569 2.38 -73.43 25.81
C GLN A 569 1.56 -73.55 24.52
N LYS A 570 0.34 -74.08 24.67
CA LYS A 570 -0.65 -74.16 23.59
C LYS A 570 -1.59 -72.95 23.63
N PHE A 571 -2.16 -72.65 22.46
CA PHE A 571 -3.09 -71.55 22.22
C PHE A 571 -2.68 -70.22 22.89
N VAL A 572 -1.46 -69.76 22.62
CA VAL A 572 -1.01 -68.41 22.99
C VAL A 572 -1.67 -67.40 22.06
N ARG A 573 -2.47 -66.48 22.60
CA ARG A 573 -3.12 -65.43 21.80
C ARG A 573 -2.11 -64.34 21.46
N ILE A 574 -2.01 -63.97 20.18
CA ILE A 574 -1.20 -62.82 19.76
C ILE A 574 -1.64 -61.55 20.51
N GLY A 575 -0.69 -60.82 21.09
CA GLY A 575 -0.91 -59.60 21.87
C GLY A 575 -1.52 -59.81 23.27
N SER A 576 -1.58 -61.05 23.76
CA SER A 576 -1.86 -61.31 25.18
C SER A 576 -0.61 -61.16 26.04
N SER A 577 -0.77 -61.16 27.37
CA SER A 577 0.35 -61.20 28.31
C SER A 577 1.26 -62.42 28.15
N ASP A 578 0.73 -63.48 27.55
CA ASP A 578 1.43 -64.75 27.32
C ASP A 578 2.17 -64.75 25.97
N ASP A 579 1.95 -63.74 25.11
CA ASP A 579 2.66 -63.58 23.86
C ASP A 579 4.05 -63.00 24.10
N LEU A 580 5.01 -63.89 24.32
CA LEU A 580 6.40 -63.54 24.64
C LEU A 580 7.34 -63.65 23.42
N GLU A 581 6.81 -63.94 22.23
CA GLU A 581 7.61 -64.14 21.02
C GLU A 581 8.33 -62.84 20.62
N ARG A 582 9.61 -62.98 20.26
CA ARG A 582 10.46 -61.84 19.89
C ARG A 582 10.89 -61.94 18.43
N ARG A 583 10.59 -60.89 17.69
CA ARG A 583 10.98 -60.74 16.29
C ARG A 583 12.22 -59.87 16.17
N TYR A 584 13.07 -60.25 15.23
CA TYR A 584 14.31 -59.56 14.91
C TYR A 584 14.42 -59.32 13.42
N VAL A 585 15.03 -58.20 13.05
CA VAL A 585 15.28 -57.79 11.67
C VAL A 585 16.75 -57.45 11.50
N THR A 586 17.37 -57.92 10.41
CA THR A 586 18.73 -57.54 10.02
C THR A 586 18.70 -56.60 8.83
N LEU A 587 19.28 -55.40 8.93
CA LEU A 587 19.26 -54.40 7.86
C LEU A 587 19.99 -54.89 6.60
N ASP A 588 21.24 -55.32 6.74
CA ASP A 588 22.08 -55.86 5.66
C ASP A 588 21.90 -57.38 5.56
N ALA A 589 20.76 -57.79 4.99
CA ALA A 589 20.41 -59.18 4.74
C ALA A 589 20.18 -59.44 3.25
N ARG A 590 20.38 -60.70 2.81
CA ARG A 590 20.23 -61.14 1.39
C ARG A 590 18.97 -60.58 0.72
N LEU A 591 17.83 -60.70 1.40
CA LEU A 591 16.53 -60.32 0.84
C LEU A 591 16.21 -58.82 0.94
N ARG A 592 17.04 -58.02 1.60
CA ARG A 592 16.93 -56.55 1.52
C ARG A 592 17.88 -55.98 0.47
N ASN A 593 19.07 -56.59 0.33
CA ASN A 593 20.10 -56.18 -0.62
C ASN A 593 20.32 -54.65 -0.60
N VAL A 594 20.50 -54.09 0.59
CA VAL A 594 20.68 -52.64 0.78
C VAL A 594 21.97 -52.22 0.07
N PRO A 595 21.96 -51.17 -0.78
CA PRO A 595 23.16 -50.73 -1.45
C PRO A 595 24.27 -50.36 -0.46
N GLN A 596 25.48 -50.85 -0.69
CA GLN A 596 26.64 -50.56 0.17
C GLN A 596 26.92 -49.05 0.27
N GLN A 597 26.72 -48.31 -0.83
CA GLN A 597 26.88 -46.85 -0.86
C GLN A 597 25.85 -46.16 0.05
N GLU A 598 24.60 -46.62 0.05
CA GLU A 598 23.54 -46.08 0.92
C GLU A 598 23.90 -46.26 2.41
N LEU A 599 24.42 -47.42 2.80
CA LEU A 599 24.89 -47.66 4.17
C LEU A 599 26.08 -46.76 4.53
N THR A 600 27.00 -46.56 3.59
CA THR A 600 28.20 -45.72 3.77
C THR A 600 27.82 -44.26 3.93
N ASP A 601 26.93 -43.74 3.08
CA ASP A 601 26.45 -42.36 3.11
C ASP A 601 25.61 -42.07 4.35
N THR A 602 24.79 -43.05 4.78
CA THR A 602 24.05 -42.98 6.03
C THR A 602 25.01 -42.84 7.21
N ALA A 603 26.00 -43.71 7.31
CA ALA A 603 26.99 -43.69 8.40
C ALA A 603 27.79 -42.39 8.41
N ALA A 604 28.24 -41.92 7.24
CA ALA A 604 28.94 -40.66 7.09
C ALA A 604 28.11 -39.45 7.53
N SER A 605 26.82 -39.43 7.20
CA SER A 605 25.92 -38.34 7.57
C SER A 605 25.65 -38.36 9.08
N LEU A 606 25.43 -39.53 9.68
CA LEU A 606 25.30 -39.69 11.13
C LEU A 606 26.55 -39.21 11.88
N TRP A 607 27.74 -39.56 11.41
CA TRP A 607 29.01 -39.10 12.00
C TRP A 607 29.11 -37.56 11.95
N SER A 608 28.78 -36.97 10.80
CA SER A 608 28.82 -35.51 10.60
C SER A 608 27.79 -34.77 11.47
N LEU A 609 26.58 -35.31 11.63
CA LEU A 609 25.50 -34.70 12.40
C LEU A 609 25.63 -34.88 13.92
N SER A 610 26.25 -35.99 14.36
CA SER A 610 26.44 -36.26 15.78
C SER A 610 27.56 -35.44 16.42
N GLY A 611 28.39 -34.76 15.63
CA GLY A 611 29.57 -34.04 16.13
C GLY A 611 30.59 -34.96 16.81
N ASN A 612 30.58 -36.26 16.48
CA ASN A 612 31.39 -37.27 17.16
C ASN A 612 32.90 -37.02 16.93
N THR A 613 33.60 -36.61 17.98
CA THR A 613 35.06 -36.41 17.99
C THR A 613 35.85 -37.63 18.48
N GLY A 614 35.17 -38.67 18.98
CA GLY A 614 35.78 -39.83 19.62
C GLY A 614 36.21 -40.95 18.66
N SER A 615 35.86 -40.87 17.38
CA SER A 615 36.28 -41.83 16.34
C SER A 615 36.43 -41.15 14.99
N THR A 616 37.37 -41.60 14.16
CA THR A 616 37.47 -41.15 12.76
C THR A 616 36.22 -41.53 11.97
N ARG A 617 35.95 -40.80 10.89
CA ARG A 617 34.80 -41.05 10.01
C ARG A 617 34.83 -42.48 9.46
N GLU A 618 35.99 -42.95 9.04
CA GLU A 618 36.21 -44.30 8.49
C GLU A 618 35.92 -45.38 9.54
N SER A 619 36.43 -45.22 10.76
CA SER A 619 36.18 -46.16 11.86
C SER A 619 34.69 -46.24 12.22
N TYR A 620 34.00 -45.10 12.18
CA TYR A 620 32.55 -45.04 12.40
C TYR A 620 31.78 -45.78 11.30
N ILE A 621 32.14 -45.56 10.03
CA ILE A 621 31.55 -46.25 8.88
C ILE A 621 31.75 -47.77 9.01
N ASP A 622 32.97 -48.24 9.28
CA ASP A 622 33.26 -49.67 9.45
C ASP A 622 32.43 -50.29 10.58
N LYS A 623 32.29 -49.59 11.70
CA LYS A 623 31.46 -50.04 12.82
C LYS A 623 29.99 -50.11 12.44
N TYR A 624 29.49 -49.11 11.71
CA TYR A 624 28.11 -49.09 11.22
C TYR A 624 27.84 -50.27 10.29
N LEU A 625 28.71 -50.52 9.31
CA LEU A 625 28.59 -51.64 8.37
C LEU A 625 28.59 -53.01 9.08
N LYS A 626 29.44 -53.19 10.10
CA LYS A 626 29.43 -54.40 10.94
C LYS A 626 28.13 -54.55 11.73
N ASN A 627 27.58 -53.44 12.22
CA ASN A 627 26.33 -53.45 12.99
C ASN A 627 25.09 -53.66 12.13
N ALA A 628 25.10 -53.20 10.87
CA ALA A 628 23.99 -53.42 9.93
C ALA A 628 23.71 -54.91 9.65
N LYS A 629 24.70 -55.78 9.87
CA LYS A 629 24.59 -57.24 9.73
C LYS A 629 24.08 -57.95 10.99
N LYS A 630 23.84 -57.23 12.08
CA LYS A 630 23.36 -57.81 13.34
C LYS A 630 21.82 -57.79 13.41
N PRO A 631 21.20 -58.80 14.04
CA PRO A 631 19.78 -58.78 14.33
C PRO A 631 19.41 -57.60 15.23
N THR A 632 18.34 -56.91 14.87
CA THR A 632 17.74 -55.79 15.61
C THR A 632 16.36 -56.20 16.11
N TYR A 633 16.11 -56.10 17.40
CA TYR A 633 14.79 -56.39 17.98
C TYR A 633 13.76 -55.38 17.49
N VAL A 634 12.59 -55.87 17.08
CA VAL A 634 11.50 -55.01 16.54
C VAL A 634 10.16 -55.18 17.25
N GLY A 635 10.03 -56.08 18.23
CA GLY A 635 8.73 -56.35 18.86
C GLY A 635 8.25 -57.78 18.65
N GLY A 636 6.94 -57.99 18.68
CA GLY A 636 6.26 -59.28 18.59
C GLY A 636 5.36 -59.38 17.35
N TYR A 637 4.32 -60.22 17.43
CA TYR A 637 3.29 -60.29 16.38
C TYR A 637 2.21 -59.20 16.53
N ASP A 638 2.10 -58.57 17.68
CA ASP A 638 1.09 -57.55 18.00
C ASP A 638 1.55 -56.11 17.70
N VAL A 639 2.86 -55.88 17.68
CA VAL A 639 3.46 -54.58 17.38
C VAL A 639 4.86 -54.73 16.79
N LEU A 640 5.19 -53.88 15.81
CA LEU A 640 6.57 -53.67 15.38
C LEU A 640 6.99 -52.21 15.56
N ILE A 641 8.14 -52.01 16.18
CA ILE A 641 8.87 -50.74 16.19
C ILE A 641 10.08 -50.92 15.29
N LEU A 642 10.21 -50.09 14.25
CA LEU A 642 11.42 -50.00 13.44
C LEU A 642 12.35 -48.95 14.05
N PRO A 643 13.43 -49.34 14.74
CA PRO A 643 14.35 -48.41 15.38
C PRO A 643 15.43 -47.91 14.39
N PRO A 644 16.26 -46.93 14.78
CA PRO A 644 17.28 -46.34 13.90
C PRO A 644 18.26 -47.32 13.23
N PRO A 645 18.64 -48.48 13.81
CA PRO A 645 19.44 -49.48 13.09
C PRO A 645 18.81 -50.05 11.82
N LEU A 646 17.49 -49.86 11.61
CA LEU A 646 16.75 -50.29 10.43
C LEU A 646 16.44 -49.15 9.45
N ARG A 647 17.06 -47.98 9.68
CA ARG A 647 16.87 -46.76 8.91
C ARG A 647 18.13 -46.46 8.12
N THR A 648 17.95 -46.04 6.87
CA THR A 648 19.00 -45.42 6.07
C THR A 648 18.58 -44.05 5.60
N PHE A 649 19.56 -43.28 5.11
CA PHE A 649 19.35 -41.96 4.53
C PHE A 649 19.49 -42.04 3.01
N ILE A 650 18.50 -41.48 2.32
CA ILE A 650 18.38 -41.52 0.86
C ILE A 650 18.16 -40.11 0.26
N GLY A 651 18.37 -39.07 1.05
CA GLY A 651 18.21 -37.68 0.60
C GLY A 651 19.32 -37.26 -0.35
N SER A 652 19.03 -36.30 -1.23
CA SER A 652 20.05 -35.71 -2.09
C SER A 652 21.11 -35.00 -1.26
N MET A 653 22.38 -35.29 -1.54
CA MET A 653 23.54 -34.54 -1.02
C MET A 653 23.93 -33.35 -1.91
N SER A 654 23.29 -33.19 -3.07
CA SER A 654 23.46 -32.02 -3.93
C SER A 654 22.66 -30.86 -3.34
N VAL A 655 23.37 -29.94 -2.67
CA VAL A 655 22.79 -28.80 -1.95
C VAL A 655 23.52 -27.50 -2.29
N PRO A 656 22.87 -26.33 -2.11
CA PRO A 656 23.53 -25.03 -2.26
C PRO A 656 24.68 -24.84 -1.27
N THR A 657 25.60 -23.94 -1.61
CA THR A 657 26.65 -23.49 -0.70
C THR A 657 26.06 -22.97 0.61
N GLY A 658 26.62 -23.41 1.74
CA GLY A 658 26.15 -23.05 3.09
C GLY A 658 25.13 -24.02 3.68
N VAL A 659 24.56 -24.93 2.88
CA VAL A 659 23.66 -25.99 3.36
C VAL A 659 24.46 -27.26 3.66
N SER A 660 24.14 -27.93 4.77
CA SER A 660 24.77 -29.20 5.14
C SER A 660 24.26 -30.36 4.28
N ALA A 661 25.14 -30.93 3.45
CA ALA A 661 24.83 -32.12 2.65
C ALA A 661 24.44 -33.32 3.53
N ALA A 662 25.06 -33.47 4.70
CA ALA A 662 24.71 -34.52 5.67
C ALA A 662 23.28 -34.32 6.22
N ARG A 663 22.88 -33.07 6.50
CA ARG A 663 21.51 -32.75 6.94
C ARG A 663 20.50 -33.05 5.84
N ALA A 664 20.77 -32.66 4.60
CA ALA A 664 19.89 -32.92 3.47
C ALA A 664 19.74 -34.42 3.16
N ASN A 665 20.84 -35.18 3.20
CA ASN A 665 20.77 -36.65 3.09
C ASN A 665 19.89 -37.24 4.20
N ALA A 666 20.18 -36.86 5.45
CA ALA A 666 19.45 -37.32 6.61
C ALA A 666 17.99 -36.84 6.66
N SER A 667 17.54 -35.97 5.77
CA SER A 667 16.16 -35.45 5.75
C SER A 667 15.16 -36.38 5.09
N VAL A 668 15.63 -37.37 4.33
CA VAL A 668 14.77 -38.38 3.72
C VAL A 668 15.27 -39.74 4.18
N GLN A 669 14.42 -40.45 4.92
CA GLN A 669 14.81 -41.71 5.56
C GLN A 669 13.98 -42.86 5.02
N LEU A 670 14.65 -43.99 4.79
CA LEU A 670 14.02 -45.22 4.35
C LEU A 670 14.11 -46.25 5.48
N TRP A 671 12.95 -46.68 5.96
CA TRP A 671 12.81 -47.63 7.07
C TRP A 671 12.47 -49.01 6.51
N ARG A 672 13.19 -50.04 6.99
CA ARG A 672 13.06 -51.41 6.49
C ARG A 672 12.58 -52.35 7.58
N GLY A 673 11.50 -53.07 7.31
CA GLY A 673 10.94 -54.06 8.23
C GLY A 673 10.78 -55.44 7.60
N GLU A 674 10.35 -56.39 8.42
CA GLU A 674 9.71 -57.61 7.95
C GLU A 674 8.62 -58.06 8.90
N TYR A 675 7.65 -58.77 8.37
CA TYR A 675 6.55 -59.32 9.14
C TYR A 675 6.10 -60.67 8.58
N SER A 676 5.54 -61.50 9.44
CA SER A 676 4.92 -62.78 9.12
C SER A 676 3.87 -63.10 10.17
N LEU A 677 2.92 -63.96 9.83
CA LEU A 677 2.15 -64.68 10.84
C LEU A 677 2.95 -65.85 11.41
N PRO A 678 2.57 -66.41 12.57
CA PRO A 678 3.04 -67.73 12.99
C PRO A 678 2.87 -68.77 11.86
N ALA A 679 3.66 -69.84 11.88
CA ALA A 679 3.63 -70.85 10.81
C ALA A 679 2.30 -71.60 10.71
N ALA A 680 1.64 -71.89 11.83
CA ALA A 680 0.35 -72.56 11.87
C ALA A 680 -0.56 -71.88 12.90
N PRO A 681 -1.11 -70.69 12.59
CA PRO A 681 -1.97 -69.96 13.51
C PRO A 681 -3.38 -70.54 13.50
N TYR A 682 -4.02 -70.60 14.67
CA TYR A 682 -5.44 -70.85 14.81
C TYR A 682 -6.18 -69.53 14.70
N VAL A 683 -7.10 -69.45 13.74
CA VAL A 683 -7.89 -68.24 13.45
C VAL A 683 -9.23 -68.33 14.15
N VAL A 684 -9.54 -67.38 15.03
CA VAL A 684 -10.73 -67.40 15.88
C VAL A 684 -11.49 -66.09 15.73
N PRO A 685 -12.84 -66.09 15.61
CA PRO A 685 -13.61 -64.85 15.63
C PRO A 685 -13.25 -63.98 16.85
N LYS A 686 -12.99 -62.69 16.62
CA LYS A 686 -12.46 -61.80 17.66
C LYS A 686 -13.36 -61.78 18.90
N GLY A 687 -12.74 -61.86 20.08
CA GLY A 687 -13.42 -61.82 21.37
C GLY A 687 -13.89 -63.18 21.90
N ILE A 688 -13.73 -64.27 21.14
CA ILE A 688 -13.92 -65.61 21.68
C ILE A 688 -12.69 -66.02 22.49
N ASP A 689 -12.90 -66.22 23.79
CA ASP A 689 -11.91 -66.81 24.69
C ASP A 689 -11.87 -68.33 24.50
N LEU A 690 -10.77 -68.84 23.93
CA LEU A 690 -10.59 -70.28 23.71
C LEU A 690 -10.57 -71.07 25.02
N ALA A 691 -10.01 -70.55 26.10
CA ALA A 691 -9.96 -71.25 27.38
C ALA A 691 -11.37 -71.44 27.97
N VAL A 692 -12.27 -70.48 27.75
CA VAL A 692 -13.69 -70.61 28.12
C VAL A 692 -14.42 -71.54 27.16
N TYR A 693 -14.20 -71.40 25.84
CA TYR A 693 -14.82 -72.24 24.82
C TYR A 693 -14.51 -73.73 25.03
N GLY A 694 -13.26 -74.06 25.38
CA GLY A 694 -12.80 -75.42 25.66
C GLY A 694 -13.42 -76.09 26.88
N LYS A 695 -14.13 -75.34 27.75
CA LYS A 695 -14.87 -75.93 28.88
C LYS A 695 -16.17 -76.59 28.45
N SER A 696 -16.75 -76.16 27.33
CA SER A 696 -18.03 -76.66 26.83
C SER A 696 -17.94 -77.37 25.47
N HIS A 697 -16.82 -77.24 24.77
CA HIS A 697 -16.57 -77.84 23.46
C HIS A 697 -15.19 -78.52 23.42
N GLN A 698 -15.06 -79.57 22.63
CA GLN A 698 -13.75 -80.19 22.37
C GLN A 698 -12.87 -79.24 21.55
N LEU A 699 -11.71 -78.88 22.10
CA LEU A 699 -10.67 -78.12 21.41
C LEU A 699 -9.62 -79.08 20.85
N ASP A 700 -9.88 -79.60 19.66
CA ASP A 700 -8.87 -80.22 18.81
C ASP A 700 -8.69 -79.38 17.53
N ASP A 701 -7.76 -79.77 16.67
CA ASP A 701 -7.47 -79.01 15.45
C ASP A 701 -8.70 -78.81 14.55
N ASN A 702 -9.74 -79.63 14.68
CA ASN A 702 -10.96 -79.57 13.88
C ASN A 702 -12.13 -78.84 14.56
N ALA A 703 -11.90 -78.21 15.71
CA ALA A 703 -12.93 -77.48 16.41
C ALA A 703 -13.60 -76.42 15.50
N PRO A 704 -14.94 -76.32 15.48
CA PRO A 704 -15.67 -75.47 14.54
C PRO A 704 -15.47 -73.97 14.78
N VAL A 705 -14.88 -73.60 15.92
CA VAL A 705 -14.47 -72.22 16.22
C VAL A 705 -13.32 -71.74 15.32
N PHE A 706 -12.53 -72.65 14.75
CA PHE A 706 -11.40 -72.30 13.91
C PHE A 706 -11.79 -72.03 12.46
N LEU A 707 -11.49 -70.82 11.98
CA LEU A 707 -11.76 -70.40 10.61
C LEU A 707 -10.62 -70.85 9.68
N LYS A 708 -10.88 -71.84 8.83
CA LYS A 708 -9.85 -72.46 7.97
C LYS A 708 -10.01 -72.14 6.47
N ASN A 709 -11.24 -72.07 5.97
CA ASN A 709 -11.50 -71.97 4.52
C ASN A 709 -11.57 -70.52 4.02
N GLY A 710 -10.43 -69.84 3.97
CA GLY A 710 -10.37 -68.45 3.57
C GLY A 710 -8.98 -67.86 3.68
N TYR A 711 -8.93 -66.54 3.85
CA TYR A 711 -7.69 -65.77 3.96
C TYR A 711 -7.63 -65.01 5.27
N ILE A 712 -6.45 -64.98 5.88
CA ILE A 712 -6.10 -64.04 6.95
C ILE A 712 -5.51 -62.79 6.29
N ILE A 713 -6.17 -61.66 6.45
CA ILE A 713 -5.68 -60.37 5.97
C ILE A 713 -4.92 -59.69 7.12
N VAL A 714 -3.67 -59.34 6.86
CA VAL A 714 -2.88 -58.48 7.75
C VAL A 714 -3.13 -57.03 7.36
N ASN A 715 -3.53 -56.22 8.34
CA ASN A 715 -3.73 -54.78 8.20
C ASN A 715 -2.73 -54.04 9.08
N PHE A 716 -2.10 -52.98 8.58
CA PHE A 716 -1.16 -52.14 9.34
C PHE A 716 -1.69 -50.73 9.58
N ASN A 717 -1.71 -50.32 10.84
CA ASN A 717 -1.61 -48.90 11.18
C ASN A 717 -0.13 -48.48 11.27
N ILE A 718 0.22 -47.35 10.66
CA ILE A 718 1.61 -46.89 10.51
C ILE A 718 1.76 -45.47 11.05
N GLU A 719 2.67 -45.30 12.00
CA GLU A 719 2.86 -44.05 12.74
C GLU A 719 4.35 -43.72 12.91
N THR A 720 4.69 -42.44 12.84
CA THR A 720 6.04 -41.98 13.20
C THR A 720 6.15 -41.70 14.69
N ILE A 721 7.26 -42.12 15.29
CA ILE A 721 7.59 -41.91 16.70
C ILE A 721 8.81 -41.01 16.76
N ARG A 722 8.73 -39.93 17.55
CA ARG A 722 9.87 -39.06 17.85
C ARG A 722 10.24 -39.19 19.32
N ASN A 723 11.54 -39.19 19.63
CA ASN A 723 12.04 -39.23 21.01
C ASN A 723 11.47 -40.38 21.87
N GLN A 724 11.19 -41.54 21.27
CA GLN A 724 10.54 -42.70 21.92
C GLN A 724 9.15 -42.43 22.52
N ASP A 725 8.48 -41.32 22.17
CA ASP A 725 7.12 -41.02 22.63
C ASP A 725 6.09 -41.86 21.85
N LEU A 726 5.66 -42.98 22.46
CA LEU A 726 4.66 -43.88 21.91
C LEU A 726 3.22 -43.39 22.14
N ASP A 727 3.01 -42.49 23.11
CA ASP A 727 1.68 -42.01 23.47
C ASP A 727 1.23 -40.87 22.54
N HIS A 728 2.18 -40.11 22.00
CA HIS A 728 1.93 -39.00 21.07
C HIS A 728 2.68 -39.21 19.74
N PRO A 729 2.22 -40.12 18.87
CA PRO A 729 2.81 -40.32 17.56
C PRO A 729 2.79 -38.99 16.79
N ASN A 730 3.83 -38.75 15.99
CA ASN A 730 4.01 -37.46 15.33
C ASN A 730 3.15 -37.31 14.07
N LEU A 731 3.30 -38.24 13.12
CA LEU A 731 2.56 -38.34 11.87
C LEU A 731 1.86 -39.69 11.79
N GLN A 732 0.68 -39.73 11.16
CA GLN A 732 -0.06 -40.96 10.89
C GLN A 732 -0.28 -41.16 9.39
N TYR A 733 -0.17 -42.40 8.94
CA TYR A 733 -0.34 -42.74 7.52
C TYR A 733 -1.82 -42.76 7.09
N ILE A 734 -2.70 -43.27 7.97
CA ILE A 734 -4.12 -43.54 7.64
C ILE A 734 -5.06 -42.63 8.46
N HIS A 735 -4.81 -42.51 9.77
CA HIS A 735 -5.77 -41.92 10.71
C HIS A 735 -5.43 -40.48 11.16
N ALA A 736 -4.63 -39.75 10.36
CA ALA A 736 -4.44 -38.33 10.63
C ALA A 736 -5.77 -37.57 10.37
N PRO A 737 -6.13 -36.57 11.20
CA PRO A 737 -7.41 -35.87 11.10
C PRO A 737 -7.61 -35.07 9.80
N LEU A 738 -6.52 -34.67 9.12
CA LEU A 738 -6.58 -33.83 7.91
C LEU A 738 -6.10 -34.56 6.63
N SER A 739 -5.56 -35.76 6.74
CA SER A 739 -4.96 -36.48 5.61
C SER A 739 -5.01 -37.99 5.77
N ASN A 740 -5.19 -38.70 4.66
CA ASN A 740 -5.04 -40.16 4.59
C ASN A 740 -4.11 -40.46 3.40
N GLN A 741 -2.85 -40.77 3.72
CA GLN A 741 -1.81 -41.02 2.73
C GLN A 741 -2.07 -42.32 1.95
N TRP A 742 -2.70 -43.31 2.59
CA TRP A 742 -3.03 -44.59 1.96
C TRP A 742 -3.97 -44.40 0.77
N GLN A 743 -4.98 -43.54 0.94
CA GLN A 743 -5.90 -43.14 -0.13
C GLN A 743 -5.22 -42.21 -1.15
N MET A 744 -4.39 -41.28 -0.70
CA MET A 744 -3.65 -40.38 -1.58
C MET A 744 -2.77 -41.14 -2.59
N GLU A 745 -2.19 -42.25 -2.16
CA GLU A 745 -1.39 -43.15 -2.99
C GLU A 745 -2.23 -44.08 -3.90
N GLY A 746 -3.55 -43.93 -3.91
CA GLY A 746 -4.44 -44.55 -4.88
C GLY A 746 -4.87 -45.97 -4.53
N PHE A 747 -4.98 -46.30 -3.24
CA PHE A 747 -5.48 -47.60 -2.80
C PHE A 747 -6.91 -47.86 -3.28
N GLN A 748 -7.17 -49.07 -3.79
CA GLN A 748 -8.50 -49.51 -4.22
C GLN A 748 -9.16 -50.33 -3.10
N ARG A 749 -10.38 -49.93 -2.69
CA ARG A 749 -11.12 -50.58 -1.59
C ARG A 749 -11.86 -51.87 -1.96
N SER A 750 -11.74 -52.29 -3.20
CA SER A 750 -12.29 -53.55 -3.67
C SER A 750 -11.51 -54.07 -4.85
N PHE A 751 -11.54 -55.38 -5.03
CA PHE A 751 -10.98 -56.00 -6.21
C PHE A 751 -11.78 -57.23 -6.61
N THR A 752 -11.62 -57.66 -7.86
CA THR A 752 -12.02 -58.98 -8.33
C THR A 752 -10.77 -59.84 -8.50
N ASP A 753 -10.82 -61.08 -8.01
CA ASP A 753 -9.74 -62.04 -8.20
C ASP A 753 -9.75 -62.61 -9.64
N PRO A 754 -8.73 -63.40 -10.03
CA PRO A 754 -8.70 -64.04 -11.35
C PRO A 754 -9.85 -65.03 -11.61
N TYR A 755 -10.65 -65.38 -10.59
CA TYR A 755 -11.75 -66.35 -10.65
C TYR A 755 -13.14 -65.70 -10.62
N GLY A 756 -13.22 -64.36 -10.64
CA GLY A 756 -14.47 -63.62 -10.65
C GLY A 756 -15.07 -63.33 -9.26
N VAL A 757 -14.37 -63.68 -8.18
CA VAL A 757 -14.80 -63.41 -6.81
C VAL A 757 -14.39 -62.00 -6.41
N SER A 758 -15.35 -61.24 -5.88
CA SER A 758 -15.12 -59.86 -5.45
C SER A 758 -14.85 -59.79 -3.95
N PHE A 759 -13.81 -59.04 -3.58
CA PHE A 759 -13.39 -58.83 -2.20
C PHE A 759 -13.43 -57.35 -1.86
N GLN A 760 -13.84 -57.05 -0.63
CA GLN A 760 -13.74 -55.71 -0.04
C GLN A 760 -12.48 -55.63 0.84
N VAL A 761 -11.73 -54.54 0.71
CA VAL A 761 -10.50 -54.29 1.47
C VAL A 761 -10.54 -52.91 2.11
N GLN A 762 -9.78 -52.74 3.19
CA GLN A 762 -9.71 -51.53 3.98
C GLN A 762 -8.33 -50.90 3.91
N ASP A 763 -8.26 -49.59 4.19
CA ASP A 763 -6.99 -48.88 4.29
C ASP A 763 -6.10 -49.61 5.32
N GLY A 764 -4.84 -49.83 4.93
CA GLY A 764 -3.88 -50.61 5.71
C GLY A 764 -3.84 -52.11 5.40
N ASP A 765 -4.78 -52.68 4.63
CA ASP A 765 -4.71 -54.10 4.23
C ASP A 765 -3.47 -54.31 3.33
N VAL A 766 -2.49 -55.09 3.80
CA VAL A 766 -1.19 -55.25 3.12
C VAL A 766 -1.04 -56.58 2.40
N ILE A 767 -1.55 -57.68 2.98
CA ILE A 767 -1.37 -59.02 2.41
C ILE A 767 -2.44 -60.01 2.88
N PHE A 768 -2.77 -60.96 2.01
CA PHE A 768 -3.65 -62.09 2.25
C PHE A 768 -2.80 -63.35 2.42
N TYR A 769 -2.91 -63.98 3.58
CA TYR A 769 -2.35 -65.28 3.88
C TYR A 769 -3.42 -66.37 3.74
N ASN A 770 -3.07 -67.53 3.18
CA ASN A 770 -3.96 -68.69 3.21
C ASN A 770 -4.18 -69.13 4.67
N ALA A 771 -5.45 -69.28 5.07
CA ALA A 771 -5.79 -69.74 6.42
C ALA A 771 -5.68 -71.28 6.57
N ASP A 772 -5.63 -72.01 5.45
CA ASP A 772 -5.54 -73.48 5.39
C ASP A 772 -4.16 -73.99 4.92
N GLN A 773 -3.17 -73.10 4.69
CA GLN A 773 -1.84 -73.48 4.24
C GLN A 773 -0.75 -72.85 5.11
N SER A 774 0.31 -73.63 5.32
CA SER A 774 1.43 -73.32 6.20
C SER A 774 2.77 -73.47 5.48
N SER A 775 3.77 -72.70 5.91
CA SER A 775 5.15 -72.96 5.54
C SER A 775 5.60 -74.38 5.92
N TYR A 776 5.00 -75.00 6.95
CA TYR A 776 5.31 -76.39 7.32
C TYR A 776 4.96 -77.40 6.22
N ASP A 777 3.99 -77.10 5.35
CA ASP A 777 3.60 -77.96 4.24
C ASP A 777 4.75 -78.13 3.22
N ASP A 778 5.69 -77.19 3.18
CA ASP A 778 6.83 -77.19 2.25
C ASP A 778 8.09 -77.86 2.84
N PHE A 779 8.15 -78.08 4.15
CA PHE A 779 9.34 -78.62 4.86
C PHE A 779 9.07 -79.85 5.73
N GLY A 780 7.83 -80.34 5.78
CA GLY A 780 7.48 -81.55 6.52
C GLY A 780 8.24 -82.77 6.01
N ALA A 781 8.64 -83.65 6.94
CA ALA A 781 9.37 -84.89 6.65
C ALA A 781 8.52 -85.89 5.84
N GLY A 782 8.52 -85.69 4.52
CA GLY A 782 7.92 -86.59 3.52
C GLY A 782 8.70 -86.57 2.21
N GLY A 783 10.00 -86.25 2.27
CA GLY A 783 10.88 -86.32 1.11
C GLY A 783 11.18 -87.76 0.71
N THR A 784 10.83 -88.12 -0.53
CA THR A 784 11.68 -89.03 -1.31
C THR A 784 12.80 -88.18 -1.91
N HIS A 785 13.93 -88.12 -1.20
CA HIS A 785 15.24 -87.97 -1.83
C HIS A 785 15.70 -89.31 -2.39
#